data_AF-A0A1Q8JDE7-F1
#
_entry.id   AF-A0A1Q8JDE7-F1
#
_cell.length_a   1.000
_cell.length_b   1.000
_cell.length_c   1.000
_cell.angle_alpha   90.00
_cell.angle_beta   90.00
_cell.angle_gamma   90.00
#
_symmetry.space_group_name_H-M   'P 1'
#
loop_
_entity.id
_entity.type
_entity.pdbx_description
1 polymer ?
#
loop_
_entity_poly.entity_id
_entity_poly.type
_entity_poly.pdbx_seq_one_letter_code
_entity_poly.pdbx_strand_id
1 'polypeptide(L)'
;MATEQDSGEFVRGPLGVAERITADGSSPWPVAAGRYRLVGARACPWANRAIITRRLLGLEDAISLGIAGPLHDERSWRFHLDPGGVDPVLGIEYLREAYETAVPGYDGGVTVPAMVDVGSGAVATNSYADLEYDLATQWREHHRPGAPDLWPAAHRDEIESLGEGIFHDVNNGVYKCGFATSQRAYERAYRALWERLDALSERLSTRRFLVGDTITQADVRLWVTLVRFDAVYHGHFKANRHKLTELPVLWAYARDLYGTPGFGDTIDFEQIKQHYYGVHTSVNPSGVVPLGPDPRAGSPRTAARSWAGARSVTAPRPARRPGGGGGRAGRRLTTRPGDRPPLGGVVLADRTPAPTVSPHGRAPGASRWSAMRGPTIRRRRGVGLLTAAVVGALAAGTVAVTTPVLTANRGDPGPGSAEPQATPASVEQAPADTCVPMVAALSTRDRLAQRLMVGVDASDPAGAAAIVKESQVGGVFLGGNETALLQGNRMQALQDASRTPLAVAVDEEGGRVQRIDDLDGDIPSAREMAASRTPEQVTEIARERAGQLKARGVTWNLAPSVDTSDQPRSSVIGDRSFSDDPETATRYAQAWAEGQQAGGVYGVLKHFPGHGHSSGDSHKGSVTTPPLAELEQKDLKPYAALVGPGKPLDGRIGVMLGHLEVPGLTGGNPTSVDPAAYRLLREQYRFDGVVMTDDLGAMKAITDRFGLAEATTRALSAGADIALFSNVTPVGPLLDAAEKGLAEGRITPEANDAATARVLESKGLCSRS
;
A
#
# COMPACT_ATOMS: atom_id res chain seq x y z
N MET A 1 -19.22 -21.98 -17.73
CA MET A 1 -18.98 -20.67 -18.36
C MET A 1 -18.16 -19.88 -17.38
N ALA A 2 -16.84 -19.84 -17.59
CA ALA A 2 -15.87 -19.19 -16.72
C ALA A 2 -15.54 -17.81 -17.30
N THR A 3 -15.53 -16.80 -16.45
CA THR A 3 -15.04 -15.45 -16.75
C THR A 3 -13.52 -15.48 -16.65
N GLU A 4 -12.81 -15.26 -17.76
CA GLU A 4 -11.36 -15.09 -17.81
C GLU A 4 -10.96 -13.74 -17.17
N GLN A 5 -10.84 -13.77 -15.85
CA GLN A 5 -10.03 -12.87 -15.04
C GLN A 5 -9.18 -13.80 -14.19
N ASP A 6 -7.90 -14.03 -14.52
CA ASP A 6 -6.97 -14.45 -13.49
C ASP A 6 -5.51 -14.32 -13.95
N SER A 7 -4.81 -13.32 -13.38
CA SER A 7 -3.34 -13.22 -13.38
C SER A 7 -2.64 -14.42 -12.69
N GLY A 8 -3.46 -15.35 -12.19
CA GLY A 8 -3.11 -16.48 -11.35
C GLY A 8 -2.65 -16.09 -9.95
N GLU A 9 -2.90 -14.85 -9.55
CA GLU A 9 -2.58 -14.32 -8.23
C GLU A 9 -3.69 -14.61 -7.23
N PHE A 10 -3.29 -15.07 -6.05
CA PHE A 10 -4.22 -15.17 -4.95
C PHE A 10 -4.57 -13.79 -4.37
N VAL A 11 -5.82 -13.37 -4.57
CA VAL A 11 -6.41 -12.20 -3.92
C VAL A 11 -7.29 -12.66 -2.75
N ARG A 12 -7.04 -12.10 -1.56
CA ARG A 12 -7.85 -12.39 -0.38
C ARG A 12 -9.15 -11.56 -0.43
N GLY A 13 -10.29 -12.23 -0.38
CA GLY A 13 -11.60 -11.56 -0.36
C GLY A 13 -11.80 -10.65 0.85
N PRO A 14 -12.70 -9.64 0.75
CA PRO A 14 -13.01 -8.74 1.85
C PRO A 14 -13.73 -9.46 2.99
N LEU A 15 -13.66 -8.88 4.19
CA LEU A 15 -14.37 -9.38 5.37
C LEU A 15 -15.81 -8.87 5.38
N GLY A 16 -16.77 -9.74 5.70
CA GLY A 16 -18.20 -9.41 5.62
C GLY A 16 -18.81 -8.77 6.87
N VAL A 17 -18.20 -8.88 8.06
CA VAL A 17 -18.71 -8.27 9.31
C VAL A 17 -17.56 -7.65 10.08
N ALA A 18 -17.27 -6.37 9.83
CA ALA A 18 -16.05 -5.71 10.29
C ALA A 18 -16.28 -4.57 11.31
N GLU A 19 -17.37 -4.62 12.08
CA GLU A 19 -17.56 -3.68 13.19
C GLU A 19 -16.49 -3.89 14.28
N ARG A 20 -16.31 -2.91 15.17
CA ARG A 20 -15.32 -2.96 16.26
C ARG A 20 -15.98 -3.12 17.62
N ILE A 21 -15.22 -3.65 18.59
CA ILE A 21 -15.67 -3.73 19.99
C ILE A 21 -14.95 -2.66 20.79
N THR A 22 -15.68 -1.67 21.27
CA THR A 22 -15.10 -0.43 21.81
C THR A 22 -15.46 -0.21 23.27
N ALA A 23 -14.54 0.36 24.04
CA ALA A 23 -14.78 0.63 25.46
C ALA A 23 -15.57 1.93 25.70
N ASP A 24 -15.48 2.88 24.77
CA ASP A 24 -16.12 4.20 24.83
C ASP A 24 -17.56 4.22 24.30
N GLY A 25 -18.05 3.07 23.79
CA GLY A 25 -19.38 2.95 23.21
C GLY A 25 -19.52 3.60 21.84
N SER A 26 -18.40 3.87 21.13
CA SER A 26 -18.45 4.41 19.76
C SER A 26 -18.95 3.38 18.74
N SER A 27 -19.10 2.11 19.13
CA SER A 27 -19.68 1.05 18.32
C SER A 27 -20.90 0.41 19.00
N PRO A 28 -21.76 -0.30 18.23
CA PRO A 28 -22.88 -1.06 18.79
C PRO A 28 -22.47 -2.16 19.78
N TRP A 29 -21.18 -2.51 19.81
CA TRP A 29 -20.61 -3.59 20.60
C TRP A 29 -19.68 -3.05 21.70
N PRO A 30 -20.20 -2.76 22.90
CA PRO A 30 -19.38 -2.30 24.02
C PRO A 30 -18.54 -3.43 24.63
N VAL A 31 -17.35 -3.10 25.13
CA VAL A 31 -16.55 -4.02 25.95
C VAL A 31 -17.34 -4.46 27.18
N ALA A 32 -17.57 -5.77 27.30
CA ALA A 32 -18.29 -6.36 28.44
C ALA A 32 -17.80 -7.79 28.70
N ALA A 33 -17.24 -8.02 29.90
CA ALA A 33 -16.82 -9.36 30.32
C ALA A 33 -18.01 -10.34 30.37
N GLY A 34 -17.79 -11.56 29.86
CA GLY A 34 -18.79 -12.63 29.78
C GLY A 34 -19.79 -12.51 28.62
N ARG A 35 -19.83 -11.37 27.92
CA ARG A 35 -20.76 -11.13 26.81
C ARG A 35 -20.37 -11.85 25.52
N TYR A 36 -19.06 -11.98 25.29
CA TYR A 36 -18.55 -12.42 24.00
C TYR A 36 -17.92 -13.80 24.04
N ARG A 37 -18.05 -14.50 22.91
CA ARG A 37 -17.38 -15.75 22.62
C ARG A 37 -16.50 -15.59 21.39
N LEU A 38 -15.20 -15.74 21.57
CA LEU A 38 -14.26 -15.85 20.46
C LEU A 38 -14.41 -17.24 19.85
N VAL A 39 -14.90 -17.33 18.63
CA VAL A 39 -14.90 -18.57 17.85
C VAL A 39 -13.62 -18.61 17.00
N GLY A 40 -12.89 -19.71 17.13
CA GLY A 40 -11.65 -19.96 16.40
C GLY A 40 -11.54 -21.41 15.92
N ALA A 41 -10.43 -21.72 15.27
CA ALA A 41 -10.04 -23.09 14.93
C ALA A 41 -8.55 -23.25 15.17
N ARG A 42 -8.12 -24.40 15.71
CA ARG A 42 -6.69 -24.68 15.99
C ARG A 42 -5.83 -24.63 14.71
N ALA A 43 -6.42 -25.00 13.59
CA ALA A 43 -5.76 -25.00 12.29
C ALA A 43 -5.48 -23.57 11.75
N CYS A 44 -6.40 -22.63 11.97
CA CYS A 44 -6.38 -21.32 11.32
C CYS A 44 -5.33 -20.39 11.96
N PRO A 45 -4.34 -19.87 11.20
CA PRO A 45 -3.33 -18.97 11.74
C PRO A 45 -3.94 -17.63 12.17
N TRP A 46 -4.97 -17.13 11.48
CA TRP A 46 -5.66 -15.86 11.81
C TRP A 46 -6.37 -15.96 13.16
N ALA A 47 -7.13 -17.03 13.38
CA ALA A 47 -7.79 -17.27 14.66
C ALA A 47 -6.77 -17.51 15.78
N ASN A 48 -5.66 -18.17 15.45
CA ASN A 48 -4.62 -18.46 16.42
C ASN A 48 -4.01 -17.17 17.00
N ARG A 49 -3.89 -16.09 16.24
CA ARG A 49 -3.39 -14.81 16.76
C ARG A 49 -4.31 -14.24 17.84
N ALA A 50 -5.61 -14.19 17.58
CA ALA A 50 -6.59 -13.75 18.56
C ALA A 50 -6.60 -14.64 19.81
N ILE A 51 -6.44 -15.96 19.65
CA ILE A 51 -6.33 -16.93 20.76
C ILE A 51 -5.06 -16.70 21.60
N ILE A 52 -3.91 -16.48 20.95
CA ILE A 52 -2.64 -16.15 21.62
C ILE A 52 -2.80 -14.84 22.37
N THR A 53 -3.28 -13.78 21.72
CA THR A 53 -3.50 -12.46 22.32
C THR A 53 -4.43 -12.54 23.53
N ARG A 54 -5.57 -13.23 23.42
CA ARG A 54 -6.48 -13.51 24.54
C ARG A 54 -5.75 -14.18 25.71
N ARG A 55 -4.91 -15.18 25.44
CA ARG A 55 -4.15 -15.88 26.48
C ARG A 55 -3.02 -15.05 27.07
N LEU A 56 -2.30 -14.27 26.28
CA LEU A 56 -1.19 -13.42 26.76
C LEU A 56 -1.71 -12.29 27.67
N LEU A 57 -2.87 -11.74 27.32
CA LEU A 57 -3.49 -10.64 28.07
C LEU A 57 -4.30 -11.11 29.28
N GLY A 58 -4.56 -12.42 29.41
CA GLY A 58 -5.31 -12.95 30.54
C GLY A 58 -6.83 -12.75 30.43
N LEU A 59 -7.35 -12.71 29.21
CA LEU A 59 -8.76 -12.41 28.91
C LEU A 59 -9.65 -13.67 28.96
N GLU A 60 -9.18 -14.77 29.56
CA GLU A 60 -9.87 -16.04 29.46
C GLU A 60 -11.20 -16.09 30.20
N ASP A 61 -11.29 -15.36 31.32
CA ASP A 61 -12.51 -15.22 32.11
C ASP A 61 -13.47 -14.18 31.51
N ALA A 62 -12.93 -13.21 30.76
CA ALA A 62 -13.72 -12.12 30.16
C ALA A 62 -14.33 -12.51 28.81
N ILE A 63 -13.66 -13.34 28.02
CA ILE A 63 -14.08 -13.75 26.69
C ILE A 63 -14.04 -15.26 26.62
N SER A 64 -15.17 -15.94 26.41
CA SER A 64 -15.18 -17.40 26.28
C SER A 64 -14.62 -17.83 24.92
N LEU A 65 -14.20 -19.09 24.76
CA LEU A 65 -13.59 -19.61 23.53
C LEU A 65 -14.37 -20.81 23.00
N GLY A 66 -14.79 -20.74 21.73
CA GLY A 66 -15.33 -21.85 20.95
C GLY A 66 -14.34 -22.31 19.89
N ILE A 67 -14.17 -23.61 19.71
CA ILE A 67 -13.21 -24.19 18.76
C ILE A 67 -13.95 -25.04 17.75
N ALA A 68 -14.07 -24.53 16.53
CA ALA A 68 -14.55 -25.32 15.40
C ALA A 68 -13.54 -26.41 15.05
N GLY A 69 -14.04 -27.54 14.54
CA GLY A 69 -13.20 -28.64 14.09
C GLY A 69 -12.42 -28.30 12.81
N PRO A 70 -11.40 -29.11 12.47
CA PRO A 70 -10.45 -28.80 11.39
C PRO A 70 -11.02 -29.00 9.99
N LEU A 71 -12.06 -29.82 9.84
CA LEU A 71 -12.68 -30.11 8.54
C LEU A 71 -14.02 -29.38 8.40
N HIS A 72 -14.28 -28.90 7.19
CA HIS A 72 -15.57 -28.31 6.83
C HIS A 72 -15.85 -28.43 5.34
N ASP A 73 -17.12 -28.27 4.97
CA ASP A 73 -17.59 -28.17 3.60
C ASP A 73 -17.88 -26.70 3.21
N GLU A 74 -18.68 -26.49 2.17
CA GLU A 74 -19.10 -25.17 1.65
C GLU A 74 -19.85 -24.32 2.69
N ARG A 75 -20.42 -24.94 3.73
CA ARG A 75 -21.05 -24.23 4.86
C ARG A 75 -20.03 -23.66 5.85
N SER A 76 -18.75 -24.01 5.68
CA SER A 76 -17.61 -23.59 6.49
C SER A 76 -17.63 -24.17 7.92
N TRP A 77 -16.94 -23.51 8.85
CA TRP A 77 -16.60 -23.98 10.20
C TRP A 77 -17.75 -24.65 10.97
N ARG A 78 -17.50 -25.87 11.45
CA ARG A 78 -18.46 -26.75 12.15
C ARG A 78 -17.94 -27.22 13.51
N PHE A 79 -18.81 -27.33 14.50
CA PHE A 79 -18.49 -27.76 15.87
C PHE A 79 -18.59 -29.29 16.09
N HIS A 80 -18.21 -30.08 15.09
CA HIS A 80 -18.36 -31.54 15.10
C HIS A 80 -17.50 -32.31 16.12
N LEU A 81 -16.55 -31.63 16.77
CA LEU A 81 -15.73 -32.20 17.85
C LEU A 81 -16.34 -31.98 19.23
N ASP A 82 -17.32 -31.09 19.36
CA ASP A 82 -18.02 -30.84 20.61
C ASP A 82 -19.15 -31.87 20.84
N PRO A 83 -19.55 -32.13 22.09
CA PRO A 83 -20.65 -33.04 22.39
C PRO A 83 -21.95 -32.67 21.64
N GLY A 84 -22.54 -33.63 20.94
CA GLY A 84 -23.73 -33.40 20.12
C GLY A 84 -23.46 -32.68 18.79
N GLY A 85 -22.20 -32.34 18.49
CA GLY A 85 -21.81 -31.67 17.25
C GLY A 85 -22.16 -30.18 17.20
N VAL A 86 -22.38 -29.56 18.36
CA VAL A 86 -22.78 -28.15 18.50
C VAL A 86 -21.88 -27.41 19.47
N ASP A 87 -21.69 -26.11 19.25
CA ASP A 87 -20.96 -25.28 20.22
C ASP A 87 -21.73 -25.27 21.56
N PRO A 88 -21.09 -25.57 22.70
CA PRO A 88 -21.78 -25.75 23.97
C PRO A 88 -22.35 -24.46 24.57
N VAL A 89 -21.97 -23.29 24.07
CA VAL A 89 -22.46 -21.99 24.55
C VAL A 89 -23.48 -21.40 23.57
N LEU A 90 -23.20 -21.46 22.27
CA LEU A 90 -24.06 -20.89 21.23
C LEU A 90 -25.17 -21.84 20.78
N GLY A 91 -25.00 -23.15 20.97
CA GLY A 91 -25.96 -24.17 20.53
C GLY A 91 -26.05 -24.39 19.02
N ILE A 92 -25.09 -23.84 18.26
CA ILE A 92 -25.04 -23.89 16.78
C ILE A 92 -24.18 -25.05 16.28
N GLU A 93 -24.56 -25.66 15.15
CA GLU A 93 -23.78 -26.72 14.50
C GLU A 93 -22.68 -26.10 13.60
N TYR A 94 -23.01 -25.02 12.91
CA TYR A 94 -22.12 -24.26 12.01
C TYR A 94 -22.01 -22.81 12.44
N LEU A 95 -20.80 -22.24 12.33
CA LEU A 95 -20.58 -20.81 12.57
C LEU A 95 -21.40 -19.92 11.64
N ARG A 96 -21.79 -20.43 10.46
CA ARG A 96 -22.67 -19.75 9.51
C ARG A 96 -23.97 -19.25 10.16
N GLU A 97 -24.54 -20.00 11.09
CA GLU A 97 -25.77 -19.63 11.79
C GLU A 97 -25.63 -18.29 12.53
N ALA A 98 -24.46 -18.02 13.14
CA ALA A 98 -24.17 -16.76 13.80
C ALA A 98 -23.99 -15.60 12.81
N TYR A 99 -23.45 -15.88 11.61
CA TYR A 99 -23.34 -14.87 10.54
C TYR A 99 -24.71 -14.53 9.96
N GLU A 100 -25.58 -15.52 9.73
CA GLU A 100 -26.96 -15.32 9.27
C GLU A 100 -27.81 -14.59 10.32
N THR A 101 -27.53 -14.81 11.60
CA THR A 101 -28.15 -14.07 12.71
C THR A 101 -27.74 -12.59 12.71
N ALA A 102 -26.47 -12.29 12.38
CA ALA A 102 -25.98 -10.92 12.25
C ALA A 102 -26.52 -10.23 11.00
N VAL A 103 -26.52 -10.94 9.86
CA VAL A 103 -26.95 -10.43 8.56
C VAL A 103 -27.84 -11.48 7.87
N PRO A 104 -29.16 -11.30 7.86
CA PRO A 104 -30.07 -12.23 7.20
C PRO A 104 -29.73 -12.42 5.71
N GLY A 105 -29.53 -13.67 5.29
CA GLY A 105 -29.14 -13.99 3.91
C GLY A 105 -27.65 -13.79 3.59
N TYR A 106 -26.77 -13.76 4.60
CA TYR A 106 -25.32 -13.60 4.43
C TYR A 106 -24.72 -14.59 3.40
N ASP A 107 -24.26 -14.04 2.28
CA ASP A 107 -23.64 -14.75 1.15
C ASP A 107 -22.10 -14.66 1.15
N GLY A 108 -21.53 -13.91 2.09
CA GLY A 108 -20.09 -13.74 2.26
C GLY A 108 -19.36 -14.96 2.83
N GLY A 109 -18.03 -14.87 2.87
CA GLY A 109 -17.17 -15.89 3.46
C GLY A 109 -17.37 -16.00 4.98
N VAL A 110 -17.69 -17.21 5.47
CA VAL A 110 -17.75 -17.53 6.90
C VAL A 110 -16.34 -17.88 7.37
N THR A 111 -15.73 -16.99 8.14
CA THR A 111 -14.32 -17.09 8.55
C THR A 111 -14.14 -17.09 10.07
N VAL A 112 -13.00 -17.61 10.51
CA VAL A 112 -12.49 -17.46 11.88
C VAL A 112 -11.19 -16.64 11.85
N PRO A 113 -10.91 -15.79 12.85
CA PRO A 113 -11.66 -15.60 14.09
C PRO A 113 -12.99 -14.88 13.87
N ALA A 114 -13.97 -15.18 14.71
CA ALA A 114 -15.21 -14.41 14.81
C ALA A 114 -15.53 -14.17 16.29
N MET A 115 -15.82 -12.93 16.65
CA MET A 115 -16.37 -12.60 17.97
C MET A 115 -17.89 -12.64 17.89
N VAL A 116 -18.50 -13.57 18.62
CA VAL A 116 -19.95 -13.76 18.67
C VAL A 116 -20.47 -13.20 19.99
N ASP A 117 -21.52 -12.38 19.92
CA ASP A 117 -22.27 -11.96 21.10
C ASP A 117 -23.13 -13.13 21.58
N VAL A 118 -22.91 -13.58 22.82
CA VAL A 118 -23.58 -14.78 23.36
C VAL A 118 -25.09 -14.55 23.54
N GLY A 119 -25.50 -13.32 23.85
CA GLY A 119 -26.91 -13.00 24.11
C GLY A 119 -27.77 -13.03 22.85
N SER A 120 -27.29 -12.43 21.76
CA SER A 120 -27.99 -12.39 20.48
C SER A 120 -27.67 -13.58 19.57
N GLY A 121 -26.53 -14.23 19.76
CA GLY A 121 -25.99 -15.23 18.82
C GLY A 121 -25.38 -14.64 17.55
N ALA A 122 -25.37 -13.31 17.39
CA ALA A 122 -24.86 -12.63 16.21
C ALA A 122 -23.32 -12.48 16.25
N VAL A 123 -22.68 -12.62 15.09
CA VAL A 123 -21.28 -12.18 14.91
C VAL A 123 -21.21 -10.65 15.08
N ALA A 124 -20.45 -10.20 16.07
CA ALA A 124 -20.13 -8.79 16.25
C ALA A 124 -19.01 -8.34 15.30
N THR A 125 -17.98 -9.18 15.13
CA THR A 125 -16.87 -8.88 14.22
C THR A 125 -16.10 -10.11 13.80
N ASN A 126 -15.62 -10.14 12.56
CA ASN A 126 -14.62 -11.06 12.05
C ASN A 126 -13.35 -10.34 11.55
N SER A 127 -13.19 -9.06 11.91
CA SER A 127 -12.00 -8.28 11.56
C SER A 127 -10.77 -8.80 12.29
N TYR A 128 -10.09 -9.79 11.72
CA TYR A 128 -8.86 -10.36 12.31
C TYR A 128 -7.76 -9.31 12.46
N ALA A 129 -7.77 -8.25 11.63
CA ALA A 129 -6.81 -7.15 11.70
C ALA A 129 -7.06 -6.28 12.93
N ASP A 130 -8.32 -5.91 13.17
CA ASP A 130 -8.70 -5.05 14.30
C ASP A 130 -8.79 -5.83 15.61
N LEU A 131 -9.13 -7.11 15.57
CA LEU A 131 -9.42 -7.88 16.78
C LEU A 131 -8.22 -7.99 17.73
N GLU A 132 -7.01 -8.19 17.20
CA GLU A 132 -5.79 -8.18 18.03
C GLU A 132 -5.58 -6.81 18.69
N TYR A 133 -5.77 -5.75 17.90
CA TYR A 133 -5.63 -4.37 18.35
C TYR A 133 -6.68 -4.02 19.41
N ASP A 134 -7.94 -4.39 19.21
CA ASP A 134 -9.02 -4.17 20.16
C ASP A 134 -8.76 -4.92 21.47
N LEU A 135 -8.34 -6.20 21.41
CA LEU A 135 -7.97 -6.95 22.61
C LEU A 135 -6.81 -6.28 23.37
N ALA A 136 -5.82 -5.71 22.67
CA ALA A 136 -4.68 -5.04 23.28
C ALA A 136 -4.98 -3.61 23.79
N THR A 137 -6.01 -2.94 23.26
CA THR A 137 -6.28 -1.52 23.56
C THR A 137 -7.60 -1.26 24.26
N GLN A 138 -8.70 -1.84 23.78
CA GLN A 138 -10.05 -1.63 24.30
C GLN A 138 -10.31 -2.47 25.55
N TRP A 139 -9.71 -3.65 25.65
CA TRP A 139 -9.93 -4.58 26.76
C TRP A 139 -8.97 -4.39 27.95
N ARG A 140 -8.25 -3.26 28.03
CA ARG A 140 -7.18 -3.03 29.02
C ARG A 140 -7.62 -3.20 30.47
N GLU A 141 -8.84 -2.81 30.81
CA GLU A 141 -9.38 -2.96 32.18
C GLU A 141 -9.59 -4.43 32.60
N HIS A 142 -9.66 -5.35 31.64
CA HIS A 142 -9.82 -6.78 31.87
C HIS A 142 -8.50 -7.57 31.75
N HIS A 143 -7.38 -6.91 31.47
CA HIS A 143 -6.09 -7.59 31.38
C HIS A 143 -5.65 -8.08 32.77
N ARG A 144 -5.06 -9.28 32.82
CA ARG A 144 -4.49 -9.80 34.07
C ARG A 144 -3.31 -8.94 34.53
N PRO A 145 -3.06 -8.85 35.85
CA PRO A 145 -1.85 -8.22 36.37
C PRO A 145 -0.57 -8.83 35.76
N GLY A 146 0.31 -7.97 35.23
CA GLY A 146 1.56 -8.39 34.61
C GLY A 146 1.43 -8.94 33.19
N ALA A 147 0.27 -8.77 32.53
CA ALA A 147 0.15 -9.00 31.09
C ALA A 147 1.17 -8.14 30.31
N PRO A 148 1.79 -8.68 29.24
CA PRO A 148 2.67 -7.88 28.38
C PRO A 148 1.85 -6.80 27.66
N ASP A 149 2.43 -5.60 27.48
CA ASP A 149 1.86 -4.60 26.59
C ASP A 149 2.17 -4.99 25.14
N LEU A 150 1.18 -5.55 24.45
CA LEU A 150 1.35 -6.01 23.07
C LEU A 150 1.33 -4.86 22.05
N TRP A 151 0.93 -3.64 22.48
CA TRP A 151 0.82 -2.45 21.64
C TRP A 151 1.38 -1.18 22.35
N PRO A 152 2.66 -1.20 22.75
CA PRO A 152 3.27 -0.12 23.52
C PRO A 152 3.37 1.16 22.68
N ALA A 153 3.01 2.29 23.30
CA ALA A 153 2.94 3.59 22.61
C ALA A 153 4.25 4.00 21.92
N ALA A 154 5.39 3.66 22.51
CA ALA A 154 6.72 4.03 21.98
C ALA A 154 7.12 3.28 20.71
N HIS A 155 6.43 2.19 20.35
CA HIS A 155 6.81 1.32 19.23
C HIS A 155 5.69 1.08 18.22
N ARG A 156 4.60 1.86 18.26
CA ARG A 156 3.43 1.63 17.39
C ARG A 156 3.80 1.65 15.91
N ASP A 157 4.50 2.71 15.48
CA ASP A 157 4.92 2.89 14.09
C ASP A 157 5.81 1.73 13.61
N GLU A 158 6.68 1.23 14.49
CA GLU A 158 7.56 0.10 14.17
C GLU A 158 6.80 -1.24 14.11
N ILE A 159 5.85 -1.46 15.03
CA ILE A 159 4.97 -2.65 15.03
C ILE A 159 4.07 -2.65 13.78
N GLU A 160 3.51 -1.50 13.41
CA GLU A 160 2.68 -1.33 12.23
C GLU A 160 3.49 -1.58 10.95
N SER A 161 4.61 -0.88 10.78
CA SER A 161 5.48 -1.02 9.61
C SER A 161 5.97 -2.46 9.42
N LEU A 162 6.44 -3.10 10.50
CA LEU A 162 6.91 -4.48 10.42
C LEU A 162 5.76 -5.47 10.25
N GLY A 163 4.63 -5.21 10.92
CA GLY A 163 3.42 -6.02 10.87
C GLY A 163 2.80 -6.05 9.46
N GLU A 164 2.88 -4.96 8.72
CA GLU A 164 2.44 -4.85 7.32
C GLU A 164 3.25 -5.79 6.41
N GLY A 165 4.59 -5.71 6.47
CA GLY A 165 5.46 -6.60 5.70
C GLY A 165 5.29 -8.08 6.09
N ILE A 166 5.15 -8.37 7.39
CA ILE A 166 4.84 -9.71 7.87
C ILE A 166 3.49 -10.19 7.34
N PHE A 167 2.47 -9.32 7.27
CA PHE A 167 1.18 -9.67 6.72
C PHE A 167 1.28 -9.99 5.21
N HIS A 168 1.79 -9.07 4.40
CA HIS A 168 1.78 -9.20 2.95
C HIS A 168 2.70 -10.30 2.42
N ASP A 169 3.89 -10.42 2.99
CA ASP A 169 4.97 -11.25 2.43
C ASP A 169 5.10 -12.58 3.16
N VAL A 170 4.70 -12.69 4.43
CA VAL A 170 4.85 -13.92 5.22
C VAL A 170 3.50 -14.59 5.45
N ASN A 171 2.59 -13.92 6.15
CA ASN A 171 1.32 -14.52 6.54
C ASN A 171 0.40 -14.78 5.35
N ASN A 172 0.23 -13.78 4.49
CA ASN A 172 -0.49 -13.92 3.24
C ASN A 172 0.43 -14.47 2.14
N GLY A 173 1.74 -14.24 2.20
CA GLY A 173 2.70 -14.72 1.20
C GLY A 173 2.73 -16.23 1.03
N VAL A 174 2.64 -17.01 2.13
CA VAL A 174 2.52 -18.47 2.01
C VAL A 174 1.23 -18.90 1.30
N TYR A 175 0.11 -18.17 1.49
CA TYR A 175 -1.14 -18.44 0.77
C TYR A 175 -1.00 -18.06 -0.71
N LYS A 176 -0.35 -16.92 -1.01
CA LYS A 176 -0.03 -16.52 -2.39
C LYS A 176 0.80 -17.58 -3.11
N CYS A 177 1.77 -18.20 -2.43
CA CYS A 177 2.50 -19.34 -2.98
C CYS A 177 1.59 -20.55 -3.21
N GLY A 178 0.78 -20.91 -2.21
CA GLY A 178 -0.01 -22.13 -2.23
C GLY A 178 -1.16 -22.15 -3.23
N PHE A 179 -1.79 -21.00 -3.44
CA PHE A 179 -2.97 -20.83 -4.28
C PHE A 179 -2.67 -20.16 -5.64
N ALA A 180 -1.41 -19.84 -5.92
CA ALA A 180 -1.03 -19.36 -7.24
C ALA A 180 -1.41 -20.40 -8.31
N THR A 181 -2.14 -19.95 -9.34
CA THR A 181 -2.50 -20.79 -10.49
C THR A 181 -1.59 -20.54 -11.69
N SER A 182 -0.69 -19.55 -11.61
CA SER A 182 0.37 -19.29 -12.59
C SER A 182 1.77 -19.41 -11.96
N GLN A 183 2.75 -19.86 -12.76
CA GLN A 183 4.15 -19.98 -12.33
C GLN A 183 4.73 -18.63 -11.88
N ARG A 184 4.37 -17.54 -12.57
CA ARG A 184 4.84 -16.18 -12.27
C ARG A 184 4.30 -15.66 -10.95
N ALA A 185 3.00 -15.80 -10.70
CA ALA A 185 2.39 -15.42 -9.43
C ALA A 185 3.03 -16.20 -8.26
N TYR A 186 3.28 -17.49 -8.46
CA TYR A 186 4.00 -18.31 -7.50
C TYR A 186 5.43 -17.79 -7.26
N GLU A 187 6.23 -17.57 -8.30
CA GLU A 187 7.61 -17.13 -8.17
C GLU A 187 7.74 -15.78 -7.47
N ARG A 188 6.87 -14.81 -7.78
CA ARG A 188 6.89 -13.50 -7.14
C ARG A 188 6.54 -13.61 -5.66
N ALA A 189 5.48 -14.36 -5.33
CA ALA A 189 5.11 -14.63 -3.94
C ALA A 189 6.22 -15.36 -3.18
N TYR A 190 6.86 -16.34 -3.83
CA TYR A 190 7.94 -17.13 -3.27
C TYR A 190 9.18 -16.27 -2.99
N ARG A 191 9.60 -15.42 -3.93
CA ARG A 191 10.74 -14.51 -3.75
C ARG A 191 10.47 -13.52 -2.62
N ALA A 192 9.32 -12.85 -2.62
CA ALA A 192 8.94 -11.89 -1.58
C ALA A 192 8.88 -12.53 -0.19
N LEU A 193 8.32 -13.74 -0.08
CA LEU A 193 8.30 -14.52 1.17
C LEU A 193 9.71 -14.75 1.70
N TRP A 194 10.62 -15.19 0.85
CA TRP A 194 11.97 -15.55 1.28
C TRP A 194 12.84 -14.33 1.57
N GLU A 195 12.73 -13.27 0.79
CA GLU A 195 13.37 -11.99 1.09
C GLU A 195 12.91 -11.46 2.45
N ARG A 196 11.61 -11.50 2.74
CA ARG A 196 11.10 -11.07 4.05
C ARG A 196 11.57 -11.97 5.18
N LEU A 197 11.55 -13.29 5.01
CA LEU A 197 12.05 -14.23 6.03
C LEU A 197 13.56 -14.03 6.29
N ASP A 198 14.35 -13.75 5.27
CA ASP A 198 15.77 -13.45 5.41
C ASP A 198 15.99 -12.14 6.19
N ALA A 199 15.26 -11.08 5.84
CA ALA A 199 15.35 -9.80 6.56
C ALA A 199 14.92 -9.92 8.04
N LEU A 200 13.88 -10.71 8.32
CA LEU A 200 13.44 -11.00 9.69
C LEU A 200 14.48 -11.83 10.46
N SER A 201 15.11 -12.81 9.79
CA SER A 201 16.20 -13.61 10.36
C SER A 201 17.40 -12.73 10.71
N GLU A 202 17.82 -11.83 9.81
CA GLU A 202 18.90 -10.88 10.06
C GLU A 202 18.56 -9.96 11.23
N ARG A 203 17.34 -9.42 11.26
CA ARG A 203 16.87 -8.55 12.36
C ARG A 203 16.93 -9.25 13.72
N LEU A 204 16.48 -10.50 13.78
CA LEU A 204 16.46 -11.32 15.00
C LEU A 204 17.85 -11.89 15.38
N SER A 205 18.85 -11.79 14.50
CA SER A 205 20.22 -12.23 14.85
C SER A 205 20.85 -11.42 15.99
N THR A 206 20.36 -10.20 16.22
CA THR A 206 20.85 -9.26 17.24
C THR A 206 19.78 -8.87 18.25
N ARG A 207 18.57 -9.41 18.14
CA ARG A 207 17.40 -9.01 18.95
C ARG A 207 16.65 -10.23 19.45
N ARG A 208 16.07 -10.11 20.65
CA ARG A 208 15.26 -11.19 21.23
C ARG A 208 13.86 -11.26 20.62
N PHE A 209 13.24 -10.09 20.43
CA PHE A 209 11.91 -9.93 19.85
C PHE A 209 12.00 -9.05 18.61
N LEU A 210 10.94 -9.06 17.81
CA LEU A 210 10.90 -8.26 16.59
C LEU A 210 10.92 -6.76 16.87
N VAL A 211 10.28 -6.32 17.94
CA VAL A 211 10.19 -4.90 18.30
C VAL A 211 10.36 -4.72 19.81
N GLY A 212 11.26 -3.82 20.21
CA GLY A 212 11.58 -3.57 21.62
C GLY A 212 12.15 -4.80 22.34
N ASP A 213 11.99 -4.82 23.67
CA ASP A 213 12.56 -5.83 24.58
C ASP A 213 11.52 -6.84 25.11
N THR A 214 10.27 -6.77 24.64
CA THR A 214 9.15 -7.63 25.07
C THR A 214 8.36 -8.18 23.88
N ILE A 215 7.54 -9.20 24.10
CA ILE A 215 6.60 -9.71 23.09
C ILE A 215 5.60 -8.62 22.72
N THR A 216 5.43 -8.39 21.42
CA THR A 216 4.45 -7.47 20.82
C THR A 216 3.53 -8.21 19.85
N GLN A 217 2.56 -7.51 19.26
CA GLN A 217 1.74 -8.09 18.19
C GLN A 217 2.58 -8.52 16.97
N ALA A 218 3.70 -7.87 16.67
CA ALA A 218 4.57 -8.28 15.57
C ALA A 218 5.06 -9.73 15.75
N ASP A 219 5.42 -10.09 16.98
CA ASP A 219 5.90 -11.43 17.32
C ASP A 219 4.80 -12.49 17.16
N VAL A 220 3.58 -12.18 17.63
CA VAL A 220 2.39 -13.03 17.46
C VAL A 220 2.08 -13.27 15.98
N ARG A 221 2.10 -12.20 15.17
CA ARG A 221 1.81 -12.23 13.73
C ARG A 221 2.82 -13.07 12.97
N LEU A 222 4.12 -12.94 13.24
CA LEU A 222 5.13 -13.78 12.59
C LEU A 222 5.00 -15.24 13.02
N TRP A 223 4.86 -15.48 14.32
CA TRP A 223 4.94 -16.82 14.89
C TRP A 223 3.90 -17.80 14.35
N VAL A 224 2.67 -17.34 14.13
CA VAL A 224 1.60 -18.23 13.64
C VAL A 224 1.90 -18.83 12.26
N THR A 225 2.73 -18.16 11.45
CA THR A 225 3.23 -18.72 10.19
C THR A 225 4.39 -19.68 10.44
N LEU A 226 5.38 -19.28 11.24
CA LEU A 226 6.55 -20.11 11.53
C LEU A 226 6.17 -21.48 12.10
N VAL A 227 5.27 -21.53 13.09
CA VAL A 227 4.90 -22.79 13.75
C VAL A 227 4.22 -23.78 12.80
N ARG A 228 3.62 -23.30 11.70
CA ARG A 228 2.95 -24.12 10.68
C ARG A 228 3.85 -24.44 9.48
N PHE A 229 5.04 -23.83 9.40
CA PHE A 229 5.83 -23.79 8.18
C PHE A 229 6.21 -25.18 7.68
N ASP A 230 6.91 -25.98 8.50
CA ASP A 230 7.38 -27.30 8.08
C ASP A 230 6.22 -28.31 7.93
N ALA A 231 5.17 -28.15 8.73
CA ALA A 231 4.02 -29.07 8.74
C ALA A 231 3.07 -28.88 7.54
N VAL A 232 3.04 -27.67 6.98
CA VAL A 232 2.09 -27.28 5.93
C VAL A 232 2.80 -26.49 4.83
N TYR A 233 3.26 -25.27 5.12
CA TYR A 233 3.59 -24.29 4.08
C TYR A 233 4.77 -24.70 3.20
N HIS A 234 5.78 -25.35 3.78
CA HIS A 234 6.92 -25.87 3.05
C HIS A 234 6.49 -26.84 1.95
N GLY A 235 5.63 -27.82 2.27
CA GLY A 235 5.19 -28.84 1.32
C GLY A 235 3.94 -28.43 0.54
N HIS A 236 2.82 -28.27 1.26
CA HIS A 236 1.50 -28.02 0.69
C HIS A 236 1.45 -26.77 -0.18
N PHE A 237 2.06 -25.69 0.32
CA PHE A 237 2.09 -24.39 -0.38
C PHE A 237 3.36 -24.17 -1.19
N LYS A 238 4.19 -25.21 -1.34
CA LYS A 238 5.43 -25.18 -2.14
C LYS A 238 6.41 -24.08 -1.70
N ALA A 239 6.34 -23.60 -0.46
CA ALA A 239 7.29 -22.60 0.06
C ALA A 239 8.61 -23.28 0.50
N ASN A 240 9.24 -24.05 -0.38
CA ASN A 240 10.22 -25.10 -0.05
C ASN A 240 11.70 -24.72 -0.25
N ARG A 241 12.13 -23.47 0.02
CA ARG A 241 13.57 -23.12 -0.03
C ARG A 241 14.37 -23.82 1.08
N HIS A 242 13.87 -23.69 2.31
CA HIS A 242 14.43 -24.29 3.52
C HIS A 242 13.28 -24.65 4.44
N LYS A 243 13.45 -25.68 5.25
CA LYS A 243 12.60 -25.87 6.44
C LYS A 243 12.92 -24.79 7.45
N LEU A 244 11.95 -24.43 8.29
CA LEU A 244 12.18 -23.60 9.45
C LEU A 244 13.29 -24.17 10.33
N THR A 245 13.32 -25.50 10.51
CA THR A 245 14.36 -26.20 11.28
C THR A 245 15.79 -26.06 10.73
N GLU A 246 15.94 -25.63 9.48
CA GLU A 246 17.23 -25.36 8.83
C GLU A 246 17.66 -23.88 8.93
N LEU A 247 16.78 -23.00 9.44
CA LEU A 247 17.02 -21.57 9.63
C LEU A 247 17.35 -21.29 11.11
N PRO A 248 18.62 -21.22 11.53
CA PRO A 248 19.00 -21.29 12.94
C PRO A 248 18.41 -20.17 13.80
N VAL A 249 18.34 -18.94 13.28
CA VAL A 249 17.80 -17.79 14.02
C VAL A 249 16.28 -17.91 14.17
N LEU A 250 15.56 -18.06 13.06
CA LEU A 250 14.11 -18.19 13.08
C LEU A 250 13.63 -19.44 13.83
N TRP A 251 14.38 -20.54 13.76
CA TRP A 251 14.09 -21.76 14.50
C TRP A 251 14.23 -21.57 16.01
N ALA A 252 15.34 -20.95 16.45
CA ALA A 252 15.55 -20.64 17.86
C ALA A 252 14.46 -19.71 18.40
N TYR A 253 14.13 -18.67 17.63
CA TYR A 253 13.05 -17.73 17.93
C TYR A 253 11.67 -18.41 18.06
N ALA A 254 11.28 -19.21 17.05
CA ALA A 254 10.00 -19.92 17.06
C ALA A 254 9.89 -20.91 18.23
N ARG A 255 11.00 -21.57 18.60
CA ARG A 255 11.06 -22.49 19.75
C ARG A 255 10.96 -21.80 21.10
N ASP A 256 11.59 -20.63 21.27
CA ASP A 256 11.47 -19.85 22.52
C ASP A 256 10.02 -19.43 22.72
N LEU A 257 9.38 -18.91 21.67
CA LEU A 257 7.96 -18.58 21.70
C LEU A 257 7.09 -19.81 21.92
N TYR A 258 7.37 -20.96 21.29
CA TYR A 258 6.61 -22.19 21.53
C TYR A 258 6.62 -22.62 23.02
N GLY A 259 7.71 -22.35 23.75
CA GLY A 259 7.81 -22.60 25.19
C GLY A 259 7.07 -21.59 26.08
N THR A 260 6.62 -20.47 25.51
CA THR A 260 5.92 -19.40 26.22
C THR A 260 4.42 -19.72 26.34
N PRO A 261 3.81 -19.66 27.54
CA PRO A 261 2.37 -19.86 27.70
C PRO A 261 1.55 -18.92 26.81
N GLY A 262 0.54 -19.46 26.12
CA GLY A 262 -0.26 -18.78 25.11
C GLY A 262 0.17 -19.04 23.68
N PHE A 263 1.38 -19.58 23.45
CA PHE A 263 1.84 -19.97 22.12
C PHE A 263 1.70 -21.48 21.91
N GLY A 264 2.65 -22.29 22.38
CA GLY A 264 2.69 -23.73 22.09
C GLY A 264 1.48 -24.51 22.63
N ASP A 265 0.91 -24.09 23.76
CA ASP A 265 -0.32 -24.67 24.34
C ASP A 265 -1.59 -24.35 23.53
N THR A 266 -1.49 -23.51 22.50
CA THR A 266 -2.60 -23.21 21.58
C THR A 266 -2.58 -24.02 20.28
N ILE A 267 -1.54 -24.84 20.07
CA ILE A 267 -1.28 -25.53 18.79
C ILE A 267 -1.71 -26.98 18.83
N ASP A 268 -2.41 -27.39 17.78
CA ASP A 268 -2.71 -28.78 17.47
C ASP A 268 -2.25 -29.09 16.04
N PHE A 269 -1.11 -29.77 15.92
CA PHE A 269 -0.52 -30.10 14.63
C PHE A 269 -1.34 -31.12 13.82
N GLU A 270 -2.10 -31.97 14.50
CA GLU A 270 -2.97 -32.94 13.83
C GLU A 270 -4.11 -32.20 13.13
N GLN A 271 -4.80 -31.31 13.86
CA GLN A 271 -5.86 -30.47 13.30
C GLN A 271 -5.34 -29.52 12.23
N ILE A 272 -4.16 -28.92 12.41
CA ILE A 272 -3.51 -28.10 11.38
C ILE A 272 -3.36 -28.91 10.08
N LYS A 273 -2.79 -30.11 10.16
CA LYS A 273 -2.56 -30.93 8.95
C LYS A 273 -3.87 -31.41 8.33
N GLN A 274 -4.81 -31.89 9.14
CA GLN A 274 -6.13 -32.32 8.68
C GLN A 274 -6.84 -31.20 7.90
N HIS A 275 -6.83 -29.97 8.44
CA HIS A 275 -7.47 -28.84 7.78
C HIS A 275 -6.82 -28.52 6.42
N TYR A 276 -5.52 -28.25 6.38
CA TYR A 276 -4.89 -27.79 5.14
C TYR A 276 -4.90 -28.84 4.04
N TYR A 277 -4.63 -30.10 4.38
CA TYR A 277 -4.57 -31.18 3.40
C TYR A 277 -5.96 -31.75 3.06
N GLY A 278 -6.94 -31.62 3.96
CA GLY A 278 -8.30 -32.15 3.77
C GLY A 278 -9.30 -31.15 3.18
N VAL A 279 -9.12 -29.84 3.40
CA VAL A 279 -10.07 -28.80 2.94
C VAL A 279 -9.63 -28.17 1.61
N HIS A 280 -8.33 -27.97 1.38
CA HIS A 280 -7.84 -27.30 0.16
C HIS A 280 -7.76 -28.27 -1.03
N THR A 281 -8.91 -28.75 -1.50
CA THR A 281 -9.01 -29.73 -2.61
C THR A 281 -8.46 -29.20 -3.93
N SER A 282 -8.40 -27.89 -4.15
CA SER A 282 -7.73 -27.28 -5.30
C SER A 282 -6.21 -27.47 -5.29
N VAL A 283 -5.60 -27.60 -4.11
CA VAL A 283 -4.16 -27.82 -3.93
C VAL A 283 -3.83 -29.30 -3.73
N ASN A 284 -4.68 -30.01 -2.98
CA ASN A 284 -4.56 -31.44 -2.71
C ASN A 284 -5.88 -32.18 -3.02
N PRO A 285 -6.16 -32.49 -4.31
CA PRO A 285 -7.40 -33.17 -4.70
C PRO A 285 -7.59 -34.55 -4.06
N SER A 286 -6.50 -35.20 -3.69
CA SER A 286 -6.52 -36.55 -3.09
C SER A 286 -6.98 -36.58 -1.64
N GLY A 287 -6.95 -35.45 -0.94
CA GLY A 287 -7.21 -35.37 0.50
C GLY A 287 -6.18 -36.09 1.39
N VAL A 288 -5.08 -36.60 0.82
CA VAL A 288 -4.05 -37.33 1.59
C VAL A 288 -3.34 -36.37 2.54
N VAL A 289 -3.37 -36.70 3.84
CA VAL A 289 -2.66 -35.96 4.89
C VAL A 289 -1.28 -36.61 5.11
N PRO A 290 -0.16 -35.89 4.98
CA PRO A 290 1.16 -36.48 5.15
C PRO A 290 1.40 -36.92 6.59
N LEU A 291 2.22 -37.96 6.81
CA LEU A 291 2.61 -38.39 8.16
C LEU A 291 3.66 -37.48 8.79
N GLY A 292 4.66 -37.04 8.01
CA GLY A 292 5.72 -36.13 8.46
C GLY A 292 5.40 -34.65 8.23
N PRO A 293 6.30 -33.74 8.65
CA PRO A 293 7.35 -33.97 9.66
C PRO A 293 6.73 -34.33 11.03
N ASP A 294 7.48 -35.01 11.91
CA ASP A 294 7.06 -35.19 13.32
C ASP A 294 7.22 -33.86 14.06
N PRO A 295 6.12 -33.16 14.40
CA PRO A 295 6.21 -31.86 15.06
C PRO A 295 6.79 -31.95 16.48
N ARG A 296 6.86 -33.15 17.08
CA ARG A 296 7.39 -33.38 18.43
C ARG A 296 8.91 -33.52 18.45
N ALA A 297 9.54 -33.77 17.31
CA ALA A 297 10.99 -33.93 17.19
C ALA A 297 11.77 -32.63 17.52
N GLY A 298 11.09 -31.47 17.51
CA GLY A 298 11.65 -30.16 17.86
C GLY A 298 11.13 -29.52 19.16
N SER A 299 10.28 -30.22 19.93
CA SER A 299 9.72 -29.70 21.19
C SER A 299 10.79 -29.61 22.29
N PRO A 300 10.75 -28.63 23.20
CA PRO A 300 11.68 -28.56 24.35
C PRO A 300 11.74 -29.86 25.18
N ARG A 301 10.65 -30.65 25.21
CA ARG A 301 10.57 -31.94 25.91
C ARG A 301 11.43 -33.05 25.31
N THR A 302 11.75 -33.00 24.02
CA THR A 302 12.60 -33.98 23.32
C THR A 302 14.05 -33.48 23.20
N ALA A 303 14.27 -32.16 23.09
CA ALA A 303 15.59 -31.53 23.06
C ALA A 303 16.39 -31.70 24.39
N ALA A 304 15.71 -31.92 25.53
CA ALA A 304 16.36 -32.18 26.81
C ALA A 304 17.21 -33.48 26.84
N ARG A 305 17.09 -34.37 25.84
CA ARG A 305 17.90 -35.59 25.73
C ARG A 305 19.13 -35.47 24.83
N SER A 306 19.26 -34.42 24.02
CA SER A 306 20.42 -34.20 23.14
C SER A 306 21.45 -33.19 23.67
N TRP A 307 21.26 -32.69 24.90
CA TRP A 307 22.12 -31.69 25.54
C TRP A 307 22.96 -32.23 26.73
N ALA A 308 23.29 -33.52 26.72
CA ALA A 308 24.28 -34.09 27.66
C ALA A 308 25.73 -34.05 27.15
N GLY A 309 26.00 -33.45 25.98
CA GLY A 309 27.30 -33.55 25.30
C GLY A 309 28.02 -32.25 24.91
N ALA A 310 27.40 -31.07 25.07
CA ALA A 310 28.01 -29.81 24.64
C ALA A 310 28.37 -28.93 25.85
N ARG A 311 29.66 -28.63 25.96
CA ARG A 311 30.29 -27.87 27.04
C ARG A 311 29.62 -26.51 27.22
N SER A 312 29.28 -26.19 28.47
CA SER A 312 28.75 -24.90 28.90
C SER A 312 29.77 -23.77 28.67
N VAL A 313 29.37 -22.72 27.94
CA VAL A 313 30.00 -21.40 28.06
C VAL A 313 29.31 -20.68 29.21
N THR A 314 30.01 -20.53 30.32
CA THR A 314 29.56 -19.88 31.56
C THR A 314 29.62 -18.35 31.47
N ALA A 315 28.52 -17.67 31.81
CA ALA A 315 28.52 -16.28 32.28
C ALA A 315 28.74 -16.24 33.82
N PRO A 316 29.31 -15.15 34.38
CA PRO A 316 29.99 -15.19 35.68
C PRO A 316 29.01 -15.21 36.87
N ARG A 317 29.29 -16.07 37.84
CA ARG A 317 28.62 -16.09 39.16
C ARG A 317 29.50 -15.42 40.23
N PRO A 318 28.89 -14.80 41.26
CA PRO A 318 29.63 -14.11 42.31
C PRO A 318 30.32 -15.10 43.26
N ALA A 319 31.46 -14.67 43.81
CA ALA A 319 32.36 -15.48 44.61
C ALA A 319 31.72 -16.04 45.89
N ARG A 320 31.94 -17.34 46.15
CA ARG A 320 31.84 -17.96 47.48
C ARG A 320 33.15 -18.67 47.83
N ARG A 321 33.61 -18.43 49.06
CA ARG A 321 34.76 -19.06 49.72
C ARG A 321 34.52 -20.57 49.97
N PRO A 322 35.59 -21.39 50.11
CA PRO A 322 35.48 -22.85 50.08
C PRO A 322 35.38 -23.50 51.47
N GLY A 323 34.84 -24.73 51.51
CA GLY A 323 35.34 -25.76 52.42
C GLY A 323 34.30 -26.69 53.07
N GLY A 324 34.34 -27.98 52.70
CA GLY A 324 33.81 -29.15 53.44
C GLY A 324 32.47 -29.67 52.92
N GLY A 325 32.26 -30.94 52.53
CA GLY A 325 33.05 -32.17 52.65
C GLY A 325 32.13 -33.32 53.08
N GLY A 326 31.92 -34.31 52.21
CA GLY A 326 31.23 -35.59 52.49
C GLY A 326 29.70 -35.56 52.30
N GLY A 327 28.99 -36.59 51.80
CA GLY A 327 29.35 -37.92 51.36
C GLY A 327 28.07 -38.77 51.26
N ARG A 328 27.99 -39.61 50.21
CA ARG A 328 27.25 -40.88 50.05
C ARG A 328 25.71 -40.95 50.01
N ALA A 329 25.28 -41.72 48.98
CA ALA A 329 24.17 -42.70 48.89
C ALA A 329 22.74 -42.19 49.13
N GLY A 330 21.71 -42.52 48.35
CA GLY A 330 21.48 -43.62 47.42
C GLY A 330 20.16 -44.30 47.81
N ARG A 331 19.10 -44.14 46.99
CA ARG A 331 18.02 -45.11 46.67
C ARG A 331 16.71 -44.43 46.24
N ARG A 332 16.13 -45.01 45.18
CA ARG A 332 14.74 -44.85 44.71
C ARG A 332 13.79 -45.67 45.58
N LEU A 333 12.52 -45.24 45.67
CA LEU A 333 11.25 -45.99 45.58
C LEU A 333 10.13 -44.96 45.91
N THR A 334 9.37 -44.46 44.93
CA THR A 334 8.01 -44.89 44.53
C THR A 334 7.06 -45.25 45.69
N THR A 335 6.03 -44.42 45.92
CA THR A 335 4.57 -44.72 45.77
C THR A 335 3.72 -43.50 46.16
N ARG A 336 2.57 -43.32 45.49
CA ARG A 336 1.46 -42.38 45.81
C ARG A 336 0.40 -43.13 46.66
N PRO A 337 -0.82 -42.59 46.90
CA PRO A 337 -1.20 -41.48 47.79
C PRO A 337 -2.31 -41.93 48.78
N GLY A 338 -2.65 -41.10 49.77
CA GLY A 338 -3.84 -41.33 50.60
C GLY A 338 -4.06 -40.27 51.68
N ASP A 339 -5.19 -39.58 51.53
CA ASP A 339 -6.06 -38.99 52.55
C ASP A 339 -5.69 -37.69 53.31
N ARG A 340 -6.55 -36.69 53.08
CA ARG A 340 -6.89 -35.50 53.88
C ARG A 340 -7.86 -35.89 55.03
N PRO A 341 -8.33 -34.97 55.90
CA PRO A 341 -7.76 -33.79 56.62
C PRO A 341 -8.07 -33.98 58.16
N PRO A 342 -8.28 -33.00 59.08
CA PRO A 342 -8.28 -31.52 58.99
C PRO A 342 -7.65 -30.70 60.15
N LEU A 343 -7.54 -29.38 59.87
CA LEU A 343 -7.71 -28.20 60.73
C LEU A 343 -6.87 -28.02 62.01
N GLY A 344 -6.20 -26.86 62.09
CA GLY A 344 -5.93 -26.20 63.38
C GLY A 344 -4.79 -25.18 63.36
N GLY A 345 -5.11 -23.92 63.66
CA GLY A 345 -4.26 -23.10 64.52
C GLY A 345 -3.42 -21.98 63.87
N VAL A 346 -3.99 -20.79 63.88
CA VAL A 346 -3.33 -19.47 63.78
C VAL A 346 -2.48 -19.22 65.03
N VAL A 347 -1.24 -18.71 64.91
CA VAL A 347 -0.65 -17.70 65.83
C VAL A 347 0.42 -16.86 65.11
N LEU A 348 0.28 -15.53 65.27
CA LEU A 348 1.20 -14.45 64.90
C LEU A 348 2.50 -14.41 65.73
N ALA A 349 3.60 -13.89 65.16
CA ALA A 349 4.53 -13.02 65.89
C ALA A 349 5.39 -12.17 64.95
N ASP A 350 5.70 -10.98 65.45
CA ASP A 350 6.06 -9.72 64.80
C ASP A 350 7.59 -9.44 64.85
N ARG A 351 8.05 -8.56 63.94
CA ARG A 351 9.09 -7.50 64.08
C ARG A 351 10.54 -7.80 64.53
N THR A 352 11.55 -7.64 63.65
CA THR A 352 12.47 -6.46 63.40
C THR A 352 13.85 -6.62 64.08
N PRO A 353 14.91 -5.82 63.79
CA PRO A 353 15.24 -4.91 62.68
C PRO A 353 16.67 -5.11 62.09
N ALA A 354 17.03 -4.24 61.13
CA ALA A 354 18.36 -4.05 60.51
C ALA A 354 19.50 -3.66 61.47
N PRO A 355 20.76 -3.61 60.96
CA PRO A 355 21.50 -2.36 61.08
C PRO A 355 22.33 -1.95 59.84
N THR A 356 22.61 -0.65 59.83
CA THR A 356 23.45 0.15 58.93
C THR A 356 24.96 0.00 59.20
N VAL A 357 25.80 0.45 58.23
CA VAL A 357 26.98 1.35 58.37
C VAL A 357 28.02 1.14 57.23
N SER A 358 28.34 2.23 56.51
CA SER A 358 29.50 2.46 55.59
C SER A 358 30.77 2.89 56.38
N PRO A 359 32.01 3.19 55.87
CA PRO A 359 32.43 3.66 54.52
C PRO A 359 33.88 3.27 54.04
N HIS A 360 34.35 3.96 52.98
CA HIS A 360 35.71 4.02 52.36
C HIS A 360 36.01 3.01 51.23
N GLY A 361 36.52 3.33 50.04
CA GLY A 361 36.94 4.58 49.39
C GLY A 361 37.69 4.29 48.06
N ARG A 362 37.58 5.24 47.11
CA ARG A 362 38.39 5.51 45.89
C ARG A 362 38.16 4.72 44.57
N ALA A 363 37.84 5.52 43.54
CA ALA A 363 37.81 5.28 42.09
C ALA A 363 39.23 5.42 41.45
N PRO A 364 39.47 5.26 40.11
CA PRO A 364 38.89 6.02 38.97
C PRO A 364 38.56 5.13 37.71
N GLY A 365 37.94 5.55 36.61
CA GLY A 365 37.43 6.84 36.14
C GLY A 365 36.89 6.76 34.68
N ALA A 366 36.25 7.87 34.28
CA ALA A 366 35.80 8.31 32.94
C ALA A 366 34.65 7.54 32.22
N SER A 367 33.64 8.17 31.60
CA SER A 367 33.16 9.56 31.55
C SER A 367 31.78 9.56 30.87
N ARG A 368 30.80 10.23 31.48
CA ARG A 368 29.46 10.49 30.91
C ARG A 368 29.43 11.88 30.29
N TRP A 369 28.63 12.06 29.25
CA TRP A 369 27.98 13.34 28.95
C TRP A 369 26.47 13.13 29.02
N SER A 370 25.80 13.95 29.84
CA SER A 370 24.37 14.23 29.75
C SER A 370 24.23 15.74 29.61
N ALA A 371 23.31 16.19 28.77
CA ALA A 371 22.70 17.50 28.93
C ALA A 371 21.23 17.41 28.48
N MET A 372 20.37 17.98 29.32
CA MET A 372 18.94 18.18 29.08
C MET A 372 18.67 19.67 29.28
N ARG A 373 17.71 20.19 28.48
CA ARG A 373 16.95 21.46 28.60
C ARG A 373 17.54 22.73 27.96
N GLY A 374 16.71 23.38 27.14
CA GLY A 374 16.87 24.72 26.51
C GLY A 374 16.73 25.88 27.52
N PRO A 375 16.38 27.15 27.16
CA PRO A 375 15.60 27.60 25.99
C PRO A 375 16.04 28.95 25.32
N THR A 376 15.31 29.35 24.26
CA THR A 376 14.97 30.73 23.78
C THR A 376 16.06 31.82 23.63
N ILE A 377 16.19 32.42 22.43
CA ILE A 377 16.75 33.78 22.28
C ILE A 377 15.92 34.65 21.31
N ARG A 378 15.71 35.88 21.79
CA ARG A 378 14.99 37.04 21.25
C ARG A 378 15.93 37.91 20.38
N ARG A 379 15.38 38.63 19.40
CA ARG A 379 16.07 39.66 18.58
C ARG A 379 16.68 40.80 19.41
N ARG A 380 17.89 41.30 19.03
CA ARG A 380 18.20 42.75 18.82
C ARG A 380 19.60 43.01 18.25
N ARG A 381 19.73 44.23 17.69
CA ARG A 381 20.76 44.84 16.81
C ARG A 381 22.01 45.39 17.53
N GLY A 382 23.10 45.64 16.77
CA GLY A 382 24.22 46.58 17.03
C GLY A 382 25.57 46.01 16.54
N VAL A 383 26.15 46.39 15.38
CA VAL A 383 26.99 47.56 15.01
C VAL A 383 28.39 47.63 15.68
N GLY A 384 29.44 47.69 14.84
CA GLY A 384 30.81 48.19 15.11
C GLY A 384 31.93 47.23 14.65
N LEU A 385 32.52 47.33 13.45
CA LEU A 385 33.57 48.23 12.90
C LEU A 385 35.04 47.93 13.29
N LEU A 386 35.87 47.77 12.23
CA LEU A 386 37.32 48.05 12.04
C LEU A 386 38.33 47.07 12.71
N THR A 387 39.47 46.64 12.15
CA THR A 387 40.40 47.10 11.07
C THR A 387 41.41 45.94 10.84
N ALA A 388 41.81 45.50 9.63
CA ALA A 388 42.70 46.07 8.58
C ALA A 388 44.16 45.54 8.59
N ALA A 389 44.61 45.00 7.44
CA ALA A 389 45.96 44.98 6.81
C ALA A 389 45.99 43.82 5.78
N VAL A 390 45.94 43.99 4.45
CA VAL A 390 46.82 44.62 3.43
C VAL A 390 48.18 43.94 3.24
N VAL A 391 48.36 43.25 2.10
CA VAL A 391 49.39 43.38 1.01
C VAL A 391 48.92 42.38 -0.09
N GLY A 392 48.85 42.59 -1.40
CA GLY A 392 49.30 43.64 -2.32
C GLY A 392 50.06 43.01 -3.51
N ALA A 393 49.44 42.95 -4.71
CA ALA A 393 50.02 43.16 -6.06
C ALA A 393 49.23 42.42 -7.19
N LEU A 394 49.31 42.78 -8.48
CA LEU A 394 48.88 43.96 -9.25
C LEU A 394 49.05 43.60 -10.74
N ALA A 395 48.04 43.88 -11.59
CA ALA A 395 48.11 44.30 -13.02
C ALA A 395 46.69 44.14 -13.63
N ALA A 396 45.84 45.15 -13.82
CA ALA A 396 45.89 46.45 -14.52
C ALA A 396 45.39 46.37 -15.97
N GLY A 397 44.26 47.05 -16.24
CA GLY A 397 43.71 47.33 -17.57
C GLY A 397 42.27 47.85 -17.53
N THR A 398 42.08 49.14 -17.25
CA THR A 398 40.79 49.87 -17.42
C THR A 398 41.05 51.33 -17.81
N VAL A 399 40.27 51.85 -18.77
CA VAL A 399 39.84 53.27 -18.89
C VAL A 399 38.52 53.23 -19.69
N ALA A 400 37.35 53.45 -19.09
CA ALA A 400 36.67 54.71 -18.74
C ALA A 400 36.02 55.46 -19.92
N VAL A 401 34.74 55.80 -19.68
CA VAL A 401 33.72 56.37 -20.55
C VAL A 401 33.87 57.89 -20.68
N THR A 402 33.65 58.43 -21.88
CA THR A 402 33.34 59.85 -22.10
C THR A 402 32.28 60.03 -23.18
N THR A 403 31.17 60.67 -22.83
CA THR A 403 30.15 61.22 -23.75
C THR A 403 30.70 62.40 -24.56
N PRO A 404 30.24 62.60 -25.81
CA PRO A 404 30.18 63.94 -26.37
C PRO A 404 28.75 64.34 -26.76
N VAL A 405 28.44 65.57 -26.35
CA VAL A 405 27.42 66.47 -26.89
C VAL A 405 27.82 66.84 -28.32
N LEU A 406 26.91 66.77 -29.29
CA LEU A 406 27.10 67.32 -30.64
C LEU A 406 26.22 68.56 -30.81
N THR A 407 26.87 69.72 -30.78
CA THR A 407 26.37 71.00 -31.24
C THR A 407 26.47 71.10 -32.77
N ALA A 408 25.45 71.72 -33.35
CA ALA A 408 25.29 72.03 -34.77
C ALA A 408 26.38 72.93 -35.36
N ASN A 409 26.73 72.73 -36.65
CA ASN A 409 26.51 73.75 -37.68
C ASN A 409 26.85 73.31 -39.12
N ARG A 410 25.84 73.48 -39.97
CA ARG A 410 25.81 74.15 -41.29
C ARG A 410 26.59 73.58 -42.49
N GLY A 411 25.81 73.10 -43.46
CA GLY A 411 26.07 73.11 -44.89
C GLY A 411 24.82 72.72 -45.70
N ASP A 412 23.97 73.69 -46.03
CA ASP A 412 22.91 73.65 -47.07
C ASP A 412 23.52 74.05 -48.44
N PRO A 413 22.85 73.93 -49.62
CA PRO A 413 21.57 73.26 -49.93
C PRO A 413 21.59 72.39 -51.22
N GLY A 414 20.60 71.50 -51.36
CA GLY A 414 20.25 70.88 -52.64
C GLY A 414 18.75 70.54 -52.65
N PRO A 415 17.93 71.10 -53.57
CA PRO A 415 16.47 71.01 -53.47
C PRO A 415 15.97 69.70 -54.07
N GLY A 416 14.97 69.10 -53.43
CA GLY A 416 14.24 67.98 -54.03
C GLY A 416 13.61 67.07 -53.00
N SER A 417 12.57 67.56 -52.32
CA SER A 417 11.61 66.72 -51.61
C SER A 417 10.98 65.70 -52.56
N ALA A 418 11.30 64.43 -52.37
CA ALA A 418 10.48 63.30 -52.76
C ALA A 418 10.51 62.29 -51.60
N GLU A 419 9.37 62.05 -50.96
CA GLU A 419 9.20 61.01 -49.94
C GLU A 419 9.51 59.62 -50.54
N PRO A 420 10.40 58.81 -49.94
CA PRO A 420 10.46 57.39 -50.22
C PRO A 420 9.41 56.66 -49.37
N GLN A 421 8.55 55.91 -50.05
CA GLN A 421 7.52 55.05 -49.47
C GLN A 421 8.09 54.12 -48.38
N ALA A 422 7.43 54.11 -47.22
CA ALA A 422 7.66 53.11 -46.18
C ALA A 422 7.29 51.72 -46.71
N THR A 423 8.28 50.81 -46.71
CA THR A 423 8.05 49.38 -46.91
C THR A 423 7.32 48.84 -45.67
N PRO A 424 6.16 48.17 -45.78
CA PRO A 424 5.50 47.59 -44.62
C PRO A 424 6.38 46.49 -44.04
N ALA A 425 6.62 46.55 -42.73
CA ALA A 425 7.18 45.43 -41.99
C ALA A 425 6.30 44.20 -42.21
N SER A 426 6.91 43.13 -42.70
CA SER A 426 6.28 41.82 -42.86
C SER A 426 5.76 41.35 -41.51
N VAL A 427 4.43 41.29 -41.39
CA VAL A 427 3.74 40.64 -40.29
C VAL A 427 4.08 39.15 -40.37
N GLU A 428 4.87 38.67 -39.42
CA GLU A 428 5.11 37.24 -39.23
C GLU A 428 3.75 36.60 -38.89
N GLN A 429 3.18 35.88 -39.85
CA GLN A 429 1.91 35.18 -39.67
C GLN A 429 2.12 34.11 -38.59
N ALA A 430 1.24 34.10 -37.57
CA ALA A 430 1.21 33.03 -36.59
C ALA A 430 1.11 31.66 -37.31
N PRO A 431 1.84 30.63 -36.85
CA PRO A 431 1.79 29.31 -37.48
C PRO A 431 0.33 28.81 -37.51
N ALA A 432 -0.08 28.27 -38.66
CA ALA A 432 -1.44 27.80 -38.86
C ALA A 432 -1.73 26.57 -37.97
N ASP A 433 -2.90 26.55 -37.32
CA ASP A 433 -3.38 25.39 -36.56
C ASP A 433 -3.58 24.19 -37.51
N THR A 434 -2.78 23.15 -37.32
CA THR A 434 -2.78 21.94 -38.17
C THR A 434 -3.76 20.88 -37.66
N CYS A 435 -4.30 21.03 -36.46
CA CYS A 435 -5.28 20.11 -35.89
C CYS A 435 -6.67 20.31 -36.48
N VAL A 436 -7.06 21.56 -36.80
CA VAL A 436 -8.37 21.88 -37.39
C VAL A 436 -8.72 21.00 -38.62
N PRO A 437 -7.90 20.92 -39.68
CA PRO A 437 -8.22 20.08 -40.83
C PRO A 437 -8.22 18.58 -40.50
N MET A 438 -7.40 18.12 -39.55
CA MET A 438 -7.39 16.71 -39.13
C MET A 438 -8.66 16.32 -38.37
N VAL A 439 -9.11 17.16 -37.43
CA VAL A 439 -10.37 16.94 -36.71
C VAL A 439 -11.54 16.97 -37.70
N ALA A 440 -11.55 17.91 -38.64
CA ALA A 440 -12.59 18.01 -39.65
C ALA A 440 -12.71 16.76 -40.53
N ALA A 441 -11.60 16.05 -40.79
CA ALA A 441 -11.57 14.83 -41.57
C ALA A 441 -12.14 13.59 -40.84
N LEU A 442 -12.24 13.63 -39.50
CA LEU A 442 -12.84 12.56 -38.71
C LEU A 442 -14.36 12.65 -38.72
N SER A 443 -15.03 11.50 -38.81
CA SER A 443 -16.48 11.41 -38.58
C SER A 443 -16.82 11.78 -37.13
N THR A 444 -18.06 12.20 -36.86
CA THR A 444 -18.50 12.53 -35.49
C THR A 444 -18.23 11.40 -34.50
N ARG A 445 -18.54 10.15 -34.91
CA ARG A 445 -18.28 8.96 -34.10
C ARG A 445 -16.79 8.73 -33.87
N ASP A 446 -15.95 8.93 -34.90
CA ASP A 446 -14.50 8.79 -34.76
C ASP A 446 -13.90 9.86 -33.83
N ARG A 447 -14.41 11.10 -33.86
CA ARG A 447 -13.99 12.15 -32.90
C ARG A 447 -14.31 11.74 -31.46
N LEU A 448 -15.50 11.21 -31.21
CA LEU A 448 -15.88 10.69 -29.89
C LEU A 448 -15.04 9.46 -29.50
N ALA A 449 -14.76 8.56 -30.44
CA ALA A 449 -13.91 7.40 -30.20
C ALA A 449 -12.48 7.79 -29.84
N GLN A 450 -11.92 8.84 -30.47
CA GLN A 450 -10.61 9.38 -30.10
C GLN A 450 -10.57 9.91 -28.65
N ARG A 451 -11.73 10.20 -28.04
CA ARG A 451 -11.84 10.65 -26.64
C ARG A 451 -12.06 9.50 -25.64
N LEU A 452 -11.91 8.25 -26.06
CA LEU A 452 -11.99 7.08 -25.20
C LEU A 452 -10.62 6.38 -25.09
N MET A 453 -10.26 6.01 -23.86
CA MET A 453 -9.13 5.13 -23.57
C MET A 453 -9.64 3.89 -22.85
N VAL A 454 -9.47 2.72 -23.48
CA VAL A 454 -10.20 1.51 -23.08
C VAL A 454 -9.28 0.41 -22.58
N GLY A 455 -9.68 -0.27 -21.52
CA GLY A 455 -9.01 -1.46 -21.03
C GLY A 455 -9.06 -2.58 -22.05
N VAL A 456 -7.91 -3.21 -22.27
CA VAL A 456 -7.81 -4.41 -23.13
C VAL A 456 -7.15 -5.54 -22.35
N ASP A 457 -7.52 -6.77 -22.69
CA ASP A 457 -6.84 -7.95 -22.13
C ASP A 457 -5.46 -8.09 -22.79
N ALA A 458 -4.42 -7.85 -22.00
CA ALA A 458 -3.05 -7.97 -22.49
C ALA A 458 -2.62 -9.42 -22.78
N SER A 459 -3.38 -10.41 -22.32
CA SER A 459 -3.19 -11.84 -22.63
C SER A 459 -3.81 -12.27 -23.96
N ASP A 460 -4.76 -11.48 -24.49
CA ASP A 460 -5.39 -11.68 -25.80
C ASP A 460 -5.10 -10.54 -26.79
N PRO A 461 -3.93 -10.54 -27.44
CA PRO A 461 -3.61 -9.57 -28.48
C PRO A 461 -4.60 -9.50 -29.63
N ALA A 462 -5.24 -10.62 -29.99
CA ALA A 462 -6.15 -10.67 -31.12
C ALA A 462 -7.48 -9.99 -30.78
N GLY A 463 -8.05 -10.26 -29.61
CA GLY A 463 -9.22 -9.56 -29.09
C GLY A 463 -8.95 -8.07 -28.89
N ALA A 464 -7.79 -7.71 -28.34
CA ALA A 464 -7.39 -6.31 -28.20
C ALA A 464 -7.31 -5.59 -29.57
N ALA A 465 -6.70 -6.21 -30.58
CA ALA A 465 -6.66 -5.67 -31.94
C ALA A 465 -8.06 -5.55 -32.58
N ALA A 466 -8.96 -6.51 -32.30
CA ALA A 466 -10.34 -6.46 -32.78
C ALA A 466 -11.10 -5.26 -32.20
N ILE A 467 -10.98 -5.01 -30.88
CA ILE A 467 -11.57 -3.83 -30.22
C ILE A 467 -11.09 -2.55 -30.91
N VAL A 468 -9.78 -2.40 -31.11
CA VAL A 468 -9.20 -1.22 -31.78
C VAL A 468 -9.74 -1.08 -33.20
N LYS A 469 -9.75 -2.18 -33.97
CA LYS A 469 -10.22 -2.19 -35.36
C LYS A 469 -11.67 -1.76 -35.49
N GLU A 470 -12.54 -2.26 -34.62
CA GLU A 470 -13.99 -2.04 -34.70
C GLU A 470 -14.41 -0.67 -34.16
N SER A 471 -13.78 -0.22 -33.08
CA SER A 471 -14.19 0.99 -32.36
C SER A 471 -13.37 2.23 -32.69
N GLN A 472 -12.13 2.05 -33.19
CA GLN A 472 -11.23 3.14 -33.57
C GLN A 472 -10.99 4.15 -32.44
N VAL A 473 -10.88 3.61 -31.22
CA VAL A 473 -10.62 4.34 -29.98
C VAL A 473 -9.32 5.14 -30.01
N GLY A 474 -9.27 6.20 -29.21
CA GLY A 474 -8.10 7.05 -29.07
C GLY A 474 -6.92 6.34 -28.41
N GLY A 475 -7.20 5.47 -27.45
CA GLY A 475 -6.16 4.69 -26.80
C GLY A 475 -6.65 3.40 -26.15
N VAL A 476 -5.67 2.59 -25.78
CA VAL A 476 -5.85 1.41 -24.95
C VAL A 476 -5.07 1.55 -23.66
N PHE A 477 -5.61 0.99 -22.58
CA PHE A 477 -4.97 0.93 -21.28
C PHE A 477 -4.64 -0.52 -20.92
N LEU A 478 -3.41 -0.77 -20.48
CA LEU A 478 -2.93 -2.09 -20.08
C LEU A 478 -2.84 -2.17 -18.56
N GLY A 479 -3.95 -2.52 -17.91
CA GLY A 479 -4.04 -2.71 -16.45
C GLY A 479 -3.63 -4.12 -15.98
N GLY A 480 -3.39 -4.29 -14.68
CA GLY A 480 -3.04 -5.57 -14.04
C GLY A 480 -1.54 -5.90 -14.06
N ASN A 481 -1.17 -7.17 -14.24
CA ASN A 481 0.24 -7.61 -14.37
C ASN A 481 0.58 -8.32 -15.70
N GLU A 482 -0.38 -8.50 -16.61
CA GLU A 482 -0.18 -9.28 -17.84
C GLU A 482 0.67 -8.56 -18.90
N THR A 483 1.78 -9.16 -19.32
CA THR A 483 2.74 -8.46 -20.21
C THR A 483 2.78 -9.00 -21.62
N ALA A 484 1.88 -9.92 -22.00
CA ALA A 484 1.97 -10.60 -23.29
C ALA A 484 1.91 -9.64 -24.49
N LEU A 485 1.14 -8.55 -24.43
CA LEU A 485 1.14 -7.47 -25.44
C LEU A 485 2.45 -6.65 -25.48
N LEU A 486 3.19 -6.57 -24.38
CA LEU A 486 4.43 -5.80 -24.22
C LEU A 486 5.71 -6.60 -24.59
N GLN A 487 5.52 -7.81 -25.10
CA GLN A 487 6.61 -8.70 -25.50
C GLN A 487 6.70 -8.85 -27.02
N GLY A 488 7.92 -8.79 -27.53
CA GLY A 488 8.18 -8.84 -28.96
C GLY A 488 7.50 -7.69 -29.71
N ASN A 489 6.99 -7.96 -30.90
CA ASN A 489 6.31 -6.96 -31.74
C ASN A 489 4.78 -7.05 -31.68
N ARG A 490 4.21 -7.60 -30.60
CA ARG A 490 2.76 -7.88 -30.52
C ARG A 490 1.90 -6.63 -30.46
N MET A 491 2.41 -5.54 -29.88
CA MET A 491 1.74 -4.23 -29.87
C MET A 491 1.50 -3.68 -31.28
N GLN A 492 2.33 -4.07 -32.27
CA GLN A 492 2.19 -3.59 -33.65
C GLN A 492 0.85 -3.97 -34.25
N ALA A 493 0.28 -5.13 -33.89
CA ALA A 493 -1.02 -5.54 -34.40
C ALA A 493 -2.15 -4.58 -33.98
N LEU A 494 -2.06 -3.97 -32.80
CA LEU A 494 -3.02 -2.96 -32.34
C LEU A 494 -2.79 -1.62 -33.07
N GLN A 495 -1.54 -1.23 -33.28
CA GLN A 495 -1.22 -0.03 -34.07
C GLN A 495 -1.73 -0.17 -35.51
N ASP A 496 -1.50 -1.31 -36.16
CA ASP A 496 -1.96 -1.59 -37.53
C ASP A 496 -3.49 -1.66 -37.66
N ALA A 497 -4.19 -2.02 -36.58
CA ALA A 497 -5.64 -2.04 -36.51
C ALA A 497 -6.26 -0.64 -36.43
N SER A 498 -5.48 0.37 -36.00
CA SER A 498 -5.95 1.74 -35.81
C SER A 498 -5.68 2.61 -37.03
N ARG A 499 -6.69 3.37 -37.51
CA ARG A 499 -6.50 4.32 -38.61
C ARG A 499 -5.71 5.57 -38.19
N THR A 500 -5.88 5.97 -36.93
CA THR A 500 -5.14 7.06 -36.30
C THR A 500 -4.18 6.45 -35.29
N PRO A 501 -2.89 6.87 -35.22
CA PRO A 501 -1.95 6.31 -34.25
C PRO A 501 -2.53 6.19 -32.84
N LEU A 502 -2.40 5.00 -32.27
CA LEU A 502 -3.06 4.61 -31.03
C LEU A 502 -2.21 5.02 -29.83
N ALA A 503 -2.85 5.66 -28.83
CA ALA A 503 -2.22 5.83 -27.52
C ALA A 503 -2.24 4.49 -26.78
N VAL A 504 -1.09 4.06 -26.25
CA VAL A 504 -0.95 2.82 -25.48
C VAL A 504 -0.46 3.23 -24.11
N ALA A 505 -1.35 3.14 -23.12
CA ALA A 505 -1.14 3.62 -21.77
C ALA A 505 -0.90 2.49 -20.76
N VAL A 506 -0.03 2.76 -19.80
CA VAL A 506 0.24 1.91 -18.62
C VAL A 506 0.33 2.76 -17.37
N ASP A 507 0.19 2.13 -16.21
CA ASP A 507 0.63 2.69 -14.93
C ASP A 507 2.04 2.18 -14.60
N GLU A 508 3.04 3.04 -14.75
CA GLU A 508 4.45 2.73 -14.45
C GLU A 508 5.05 3.85 -13.60
N GLU A 509 4.81 3.81 -12.28
CA GLU A 509 5.23 4.84 -11.31
C GLU A 509 6.51 4.47 -10.55
N GLY A 510 6.81 3.17 -10.45
CA GLY A 510 7.82 2.65 -9.54
C GLY A 510 7.23 2.11 -8.23
N GLY A 511 8.03 1.36 -7.47
CA GLY A 511 7.59 0.71 -6.24
C GLY A 511 6.41 -0.25 -6.47
N ARG A 512 5.26 0.03 -5.84
CA ARG A 512 4.08 -0.85 -5.87
C ARG A 512 3.29 -0.81 -7.18
N VAL A 513 3.49 0.21 -8.02
CA VAL A 513 2.73 0.42 -9.26
C VAL A 513 3.69 0.45 -10.44
N GLN A 514 3.92 -0.74 -11.02
CA GLN A 514 4.81 -0.96 -12.15
C GLN A 514 4.21 -2.07 -13.03
N ARG A 515 4.36 -1.92 -14.34
CA ARG A 515 3.81 -2.80 -15.36
C ARG A 515 4.87 -3.65 -16.05
N ILE A 516 6.09 -3.12 -16.18
CA ILE A 516 7.20 -3.80 -16.85
C ILE A 516 8.30 -4.25 -15.89
N ASP A 517 8.02 -4.29 -14.59
CA ASP A 517 8.93 -4.80 -13.55
C ASP A 517 9.42 -6.23 -13.83
N ASP A 518 8.52 -7.11 -14.25
CA ASP A 518 8.89 -8.49 -14.62
C ASP A 518 9.64 -8.60 -15.96
N LEU A 519 9.69 -7.53 -16.75
CA LEU A 519 10.40 -7.50 -18.04
C LEU A 519 11.74 -6.77 -17.98
N ASP A 520 11.83 -5.70 -17.19
CA ASP A 520 12.94 -4.75 -17.17
C ASP A 520 13.47 -4.46 -15.75
N GLY A 521 13.01 -5.22 -14.76
CA GLY A 521 13.38 -5.04 -13.34
C GLY A 521 12.52 -3.98 -12.64
N ASP A 522 12.47 -4.03 -11.32
CA ASP A 522 11.77 -3.05 -10.51
C ASP A 522 12.62 -1.78 -10.31
N ILE A 523 11.94 -0.65 -10.10
CA ILE A 523 12.54 0.60 -9.63
C ILE A 523 11.92 1.02 -8.29
N PRO A 524 12.63 1.82 -7.46
CA PRO A 524 12.12 2.25 -6.15
C PRO A 524 10.80 3.02 -6.25
N SER A 525 10.03 3.08 -5.16
CA SER A 525 8.82 3.92 -5.11
C SER A 525 9.17 5.41 -5.17
N ALA A 526 8.19 6.26 -5.50
CA ALA A 526 8.35 7.71 -5.53
C ALA A 526 8.95 8.25 -4.22
N ARG A 527 8.41 7.81 -3.06
CA ARG A 527 8.92 8.23 -1.75
C ARG A 527 10.36 7.78 -1.52
N GLU A 528 10.70 6.55 -1.92
CA GLU A 528 12.05 6.01 -1.76
C GLU A 528 13.05 6.70 -2.69
N MET A 529 12.65 7.03 -3.92
CA MET A 529 13.43 7.83 -4.85
C MET A 529 13.71 9.22 -4.27
N ALA A 530 12.68 9.92 -3.75
CA ALA A 530 12.87 11.23 -3.12
C ALA A 530 13.79 11.18 -1.89
N ALA A 531 13.76 10.07 -1.13
CA ALA A 531 14.58 9.90 0.06
C ALA A 531 16.04 9.52 -0.25
N SER A 532 16.31 8.86 -1.37
CA SER A 532 17.60 8.20 -1.63
C SER A 532 18.30 8.62 -2.92
N ARG A 533 17.68 9.48 -3.74
CA ARG A 533 18.19 9.94 -5.03
C ARG A 533 18.06 11.46 -5.16
N THR A 534 18.94 12.04 -5.95
CA THR A 534 18.81 13.44 -6.41
C THR A 534 17.77 13.56 -7.53
N PRO A 535 17.16 14.74 -7.76
CA PRO A 535 16.26 14.94 -8.90
C PRO A 535 16.88 14.54 -10.24
N GLU A 536 18.16 14.85 -10.47
CA GLU A 536 18.86 14.49 -11.70
C GLU A 536 18.97 12.97 -11.89
N GLN A 537 19.18 12.22 -10.81
CA GLN A 537 19.14 10.75 -10.84
C GLN A 537 17.73 10.22 -11.11
N VAL A 538 16.69 10.87 -10.59
CA VAL A 538 15.29 10.49 -10.86
C VAL A 538 14.93 10.77 -12.32
N THR A 539 15.39 11.87 -12.91
CA THR A 539 15.27 12.14 -14.34
C THR A 539 15.91 11.02 -15.17
N GLU A 540 17.09 10.55 -14.79
CA GLU A 540 17.76 9.47 -15.51
C GLU A 540 17.00 8.14 -15.42
N ILE A 541 16.54 7.78 -14.22
CA ILE A 541 15.72 6.58 -13.99
C ILE A 541 14.44 6.65 -14.83
N ALA A 542 13.73 7.78 -14.80
CA ALA A 542 12.50 7.98 -15.56
C ALA A 542 12.74 7.93 -17.08
N ARG A 543 13.88 8.46 -17.55
CA ARG A 543 14.30 8.42 -18.95
C ARG A 543 14.58 7.01 -19.43
N GLU A 544 15.33 6.24 -18.65
CA GLU A 544 15.61 4.84 -18.94
C GLU A 544 14.33 4.01 -18.97
N ARG A 545 13.48 4.15 -17.93
CA ARG A 545 12.20 3.45 -17.82
C ARG A 545 11.26 3.81 -18.97
N ALA A 546 11.18 5.08 -19.36
CA ALA A 546 10.41 5.50 -20.54
C ALA A 546 10.97 4.94 -21.85
N GLY A 547 12.30 4.82 -21.98
CA GLY A 547 12.93 4.13 -23.12
C GLY A 547 12.53 2.65 -23.21
N GLN A 548 12.49 1.94 -22.07
CA GLN A 548 12.03 0.56 -21.98
C GLN A 548 10.55 0.42 -22.35
N LEU A 549 9.69 1.30 -21.83
CA LEU A 549 8.27 1.37 -22.20
C LEU A 549 8.10 1.58 -23.72
N LYS A 550 8.80 2.57 -24.28
CA LYS A 550 8.75 2.89 -25.72
C LYS A 550 9.20 1.72 -26.59
N ALA A 551 10.26 1.01 -26.20
CA ALA A 551 10.74 -0.16 -26.90
C ALA A 551 9.69 -1.30 -26.96
N ARG A 552 8.70 -1.27 -26.07
CA ARG A 552 7.59 -2.24 -25.98
C ARG A 552 6.29 -1.72 -26.62
N GLY A 553 6.35 -0.56 -27.28
CA GLY A 553 5.21 0.05 -27.95
C GLY A 553 4.27 0.85 -27.04
N VAL A 554 4.64 1.09 -25.78
CA VAL A 554 3.92 2.02 -24.90
C VAL A 554 4.23 3.44 -25.34
N THR A 555 3.20 4.28 -25.46
CA THR A 555 3.34 5.68 -25.86
C THR A 555 2.97 6.63 -24.73
N TRP A 556 2.17 6.19 -23.76
CA TRP A 556 1.70 6.97 -22.63
C TRP A 556 2.02 6.24 -21.32
N ASN A 557 2.46 6.98 -20.31
CA ASN A 557 2.55 6.49 -18.96
C ASN A 557 1.77 7.42 -18.04
N LEU A 558 0.87 6.84 -17.26
CA LEU A 558 0.00 7.58 -16.35
C LEU A 558 0.77 7.90 -15.05
N ALA A 559 1.87 8.61 -15.18
CA ALA A 559 2.78 9.02 -14.11
C ALA A 559 3.39 10.39 -14.49
N PRO A 560 3.91 11.17 -13.52
CA PRO A 560 4.03 10.89 -12.08
C PRO A 560 2.80 11.27 -11.25
N SER A 561 2.67 10.66 -10.06
CA SER A 561 1.83 11.23 -9.01
C SER A 561 2.45 12.52 -8.46
N VAL A 562 1.61 13.52 -8.27
CA VAL A 562 1.93 14.80 -7.61
C VAL A 562 1.16 14.97 -6.30
N ASP A 563 0.46 13.94 -5.85
CA ASP A 563 -0.25 13.95 -4.58
C ASP A 563 0.76 14.20 -3.44
N THR A 564 0.45 15.13 -2.54
CA THR A 564 1.24 15.36 -1.32
C THR A 564 0.71 14.48 -0.21
N SER A 565 1.51 13.57 0.34
CA SER A 565 1.04 12.65 1.37
C SER A 565 2.14 12.18 2.32
N ASP A 566 1.84 12.18 3.61
CA ASP A 566 2.64 11.53 4.67
C ASP A 566 2.11 10.13 5.04
N GLN A 567 1.03 9.68 4.40
CA GLN A 567 0.35 8.41 4.70
C GLN A 567 1.31 7.21 4.73
N PRO A 568 1.00 6.15 5.49
CA PRO A 568 1.75 4.89 5.47
C PRO A 568 1.99 4.33 4.07
N ARG A 569 3.07 3.56 3.91
CA ARG A 569 3.51 3.01 2.61
C ARG A 569 2.39 2.26 1.88
N SER A 570 1.59 1.45 2.57
CA SER A 570 0.48 0.66 2.00
C SER A 570 -0.77 1.46 1.61
N SER A 571 -0.89 2.72 2.03
CA SER A 571 -2.08 3.52 1.76
C SER A 571 -2.28 3.74 0.25
N VAL A 572 -3.51 4.14 -0.12
CA VAL A 572 -3.93 4.34 -1.51
C VAL A 572 -2.95 5.22 -2.30
N ILE A 573 -2.48 6.31 -1.68
CA ILE A 573 -1.34 7.10 -2.16
C ILE A 573 -0.06 6.60 -1.51
N GLY A 574 0.11 6.78 -0.19
CA GLY A 574 1.25 6.23 0.55
C GLY A 574 2.60 6.55 -0.11
N ASP A 575 3.40 5.51 -0.39
CA ASP A 575 4.72 5.66 -1.01
C ASP A 575 4.73 6.00 -2.51
N ARG A 576 3.56 6.10 -3.16
CA ARG A 576 3.41 6.62 -4.53
C ARG A 576 3.56 8.14 -4.60
N SER A 577 3.37 8.82 -3.47
CA SER A 577 3.73 10.23 -3.33
C SER A 577 5.24 10.37 -3.12
N PHE A 578 5.86 11.33 -3.80
CA PHE A 578 7.26 11.69 -3.56
C PHE A 578 7.48 12.29 -2.16
N SER A 579 6.52 13.06 -1.63
CA SER A 579 6.63 13.70 -0.32
C SER A 579 5.30 14.32 0.12
N ASP A 580 5.13 14.49 1.43
CA ASP A 580 4.09 15.35 2.00
C ASP A 580 4.39 16.85 1.83
N ASP A 581 5.66 17.20 1.66
CA ASP A 581 6.08 18.58 1.39
C ASP A 581 5.82 18.93 -0.10
N PRO A 582 4.97 19.93 -0.40
CA PRO A 582 4.62 20.27 -1.77
C PRO A 582 5.82 20.69 -2.62
N GLU A 583 6.83 21.34 -2.04
CA GLU A 583 8.02 21.77 -2.79
C GLU A 583 8.85 20.54 -3.22
N THR A 584 9.06 19.60 -2.29
CA THR A 584 9.74 18.34 -2.59
C THR A 584 8.95 17.51 -3.60
N ALA A 585 7.63 17.36 -3.43
CA ALA A 585 6.79 16.63 -4.37
C ALA A 585 6.85 17.24 -5.78
N THR A 586 6.77 18.57 -5.88
CA THR A 586 6.88 19.31 -7.15
C THR A 586 8.21 19.04 -7.85
N ARG A 587 9.33 19.18 -7.12
CA ARG A 587 10.67 19.03 -7.70
C ARG A 587 10.92 17.64 -8.28
N TYR A 588 10.53 16.59 -7.55
CA TYR A 588 10.75 15.22 -7.98
C TYR A 588 9.76 14.77 -9.07
N ALA A 589 8.49 15.21 -8.98
CA ALA A 589 7.54 14.96 -10.07
C ALA A 589 7.95 15.67 -11.37
N GLN A 590 8.47 16.90 -11.30
CA GLN A 590 9.05 17.56 -12.47
C GLN A 590 10.19 16.74 -13.07
N ALA A 591 11.14 16.32 -12.23
CA ALA A 591 12.29 15.52 -12.67
C ALA A 591 11.87 14.22 -13.37
N TRP A 592 10.88 13.51 -12.81
CA TRP A 592 10.30 12.32 -13.42
C TRP A 592 9.65 12.63 -14.77
N ALA A 593 8.79 13.66 -14.82
CA ALA A 593 8.08 14.06 -16.04
C ALA A 593 9.04 14.45 -17.17
N GLU A 594 10.09 15.20 -16.87
CA GLU A 594 11.13 15.57 -17.84
C GLU A 594 11.91 14.35 -18.34
N GLY A 595 12.27 13.42 -17.45
CA GLY A 595 12.95 12.19 -17.81
C GLY A 595 12.08 11.33 -18.73
N GLN A 596 10.81 11.16 -18.38
CA GLN A 596 9.85 10.43 -19.19
C GLN A 596 9.66 11.03 -20.58
N GLN A 597 9.53 12.36 -20.66
CA GLN A 597 9.45 13.07 -21.93
C GLN A 597 10.72 12.86 -22.77
N ALA A 598 11.91 12.92 -22.15
CA ALA A 598 13.17 12.67 -22.83
C ALA A 598 13.29 11.21 -23.33
N GLY A 599 12.65 10.25 -22.65
CA GLY A 599 12.50 8.87 -23.12
C GLY A 599 11.45 8.69 -24.24
N GLY A 600 10.70 9.73 -24.57
CA GLY A 600 9.73 9.75 -25.66
C GLY A 600 8.40 9.08 -25.33
N VAL A 601 7.99 9.11 -24.06
CA VAL A 601 6.67 8.66 -23.58
C VAL A 601 5.91 9.87 -23.03
N TYR A 602 4.63 9.99 -23.37
CA TYR A 602 3.77 11.06 -22.88
C TYR A 602 3.36 10.79 -21.43
N GLY A 603 3.60 11.75 -20.53
CA GLY A 603 3.29 11.63 -19.10
C GLY A 603 1.94 12.24 -18.72
N VAL A 604 1.43 11.87 -17.54
CA VAL A 604 0.18 12.38 -16.98
C VAL A 604 0.30 12.62 -15.48
N LEU A 605 0.12 13.86 -15.03
CA LEU A 605 0.08 14.20 -13.61
C LEU A 605 -1.20 13.70 -12.95
N LYS A 606 -1.10 13.11 -11.75
CA LYS A 606 -2.28 12.59 -11.03
C LYS A 606 -2.17 12.71 -9.50
N HIS A 607 -3.27 12.75 -8.74
CA HIS A 607 -4.67 12.70 -9.17
C HIS A 607 -5.35 14.03 -8.82
N PHE A 608 -5.62 14.88 -9.81
CA PHE A 608 -6.14 16.24 -9.59
C PHE A 608 -7.54 16.18 -8.94
N PRO A 609 -7.86 17.06 -7.97
CA PRO A 609 -7.05 18.17 -7.42
C PRO A 609 -6.16 17.82 -6.22
N GLY A 610 -5.96 16.53 -5.92
CA GLY A 610 -5.13 16.07 -4.81
C GLY A 610 -5.81 14.97 -3.99
N HIS A 611 -5.29 13.75 -4.07
CA HIS A 611 -5.82 12.59 -3.35
C HIS A 611 -5.11 12.33 -2.01
N GLY A 612 -3.91 12.89 -1.84
CA GLY A 612 -2.99 12.57 -0.74
C GLY A 612 -3.52 12.79 0.69
N HIS A 613 -4.54 13.64 0.85
CA HIS A 613 -5.23 13.94 2.12
C HIS A 613 -6.72 13.58 2.12
N SER A 614 -7.18 12.77 1.16
CA SER A 614 -8.59 12.36 1.12
C SER A 614 -8.97 11.43 2.29
N SER A 615 -10.27 11.30 2.54
CA SER A 615 -10.83 10.53 3.64
C SER A 615 -10.68 9.01 3.51
N GLY A 616 -10.16 8.49 2.39
CA GLY A 616 -10.12 7.05 2.14
C GLY A 616 -9.63 6.65 0.76
N ASP A 617 -10.13 5.53 0.25
CA ASP A 617 -9.72 4.92 -1.02
C ASP A 617 -10.87 4.95 -2.04
N SER A 618 -10.69 5.68 -3.14
CA SER A 618 -11.69 5.81 -4.22
C SER A 618 -12.02 4.50 -4.92
N HIS A 619 -11.15 3.47 -4.82
CA HIS A 619 -11.46 2.13 -5.32
C HIS A 619 -12.56 1.45 -4.50
N LYS A 620 -12.77 1.88 -3.24
CA LYS A 620 -13.67 1.23 -2.27
C LYS A 620 -14.98 1.96 -2.04
N GLY A 621 -15.08 3.23 -2.43
CA GLY A 621 -16.30 4.02 -2.34
C GLY A 621 -16.02 5.52 -2.46
N SER A 622 -17.03 6.35 -2.18
CA SER A 622 -16.89 7.81 -2.15
C SER A 622 -15.79 8.25 -1.19
N VAL A 623 -15.02 9.26 -1.61
CA VAL A 623 -13.94 9.87 -0.84
C VAL A 623 -14.05 11.38 -0.91
N THR A 624 -13.87 12.02 0.24
CA THR A 624 -13.94 13.47 0.38
C THR A 624 -12.54 14.02 0.69
N THR A 625 -12.15 15.10 0.02
CA THR A 625 -10.89 15.80 0.29
C THR A 625 -11.07 16.88 1.37
N PRO A 626 -9.97 17.50 1.85
CA PRO A 626 -10.07 18.81 2.47
C PRO A 626 -10.77 19.82 1.54
N PRO A 627 -11.34 20.91 2.09
CA PRO A 627 -11.96 21.96 1.29
C PRO A 627 -10.98 22.57 0.28
N LEU A 628 -11.50 23.09 -0.84
CA LEU A 628 -10.70 23.67 -1.93
C LEU A 628 -9.66 24.68 -1.43
N ALA A 629 -10.04 25.57 -0.50
CA ALA A 629 -9.14 26.58 0.05
C ALA A 629 -7.92 25.99 0.78
N GLU A 630 -8.04 24.77 1.33
CA GLU A 630 -6.90 24.07 1.95
C GLU A 630 -6.06 23.36 0.88
N LEU A 631 -6.70 22.74 -0.11
CA LEU A 631 -6.00 22.14 -1.26
C LEU A 631 -5.11 23.16 -1.98
N GLU A 632 -5.61 24.39 -2.19
CA GLU A 632 -4.84 25.50 -2.78
C GLU A 632 -3.56 25.84 -2.01
N GLN A 633 -3.52 25.58 -0.70
CA GLN A 633 -2.36 25.84 0.14
C GLN A 633 -1.37 24.68 0.21
N LYS A 634 -1.73 23.49 -0.29
CA LYS A 634 -0.89 22.29 -0.23
C LYS A 634 -0.96 21.46 -1.51
N ASP A 635 -1.99 20.64 -1.69
CA ASP A 635 -2.10 19.63 -2.74
C ASP A 635 -2.12 20.18 -4.18
N LEU A 636 -2.59 21.42 -4.35
CA LEU A 636 -2.63 22.09 -5.66
C LEU A 636 -1.36 22.87 -6.00
N LYS A 637 -0.42 23.04 -5.05
CA LYS A 637 0.85 23.74 -5.29
C LYS A 637 1.70 23.09 -6.39
N PRO A 638 1.83 21.75 -6.46
CA PRO A 638 2.52 21.12 -7.59
C PRO A 638 1.92 21.49 -8.94
N TYR A 639 0.58 21.48 -9.08
CA TYR A 639 -0.07 21.89 -10.32
C TYR A 639 0.20 23.38 -10.63
N ALA A 640 0.10 24.28 -9.65
CA ALA A 640 0.42 25.70 -9.82
C ALA A 640 1.87 25.97 -10.30
N ALA A 641 2.79 25.10 -9.91
CA ALA A 641 4.20 25.20 -10.25
C ALA A 641 4.53 24.57 -11.61
N LEU A 642 3.82 23.51 -12.00
CA LEU A 642 4.19 22.67 -13.14
C LEU A 642 3.42 22.96 -14.43
N VAL A 643 2.15 23.38 -14.36
CA VAL A 643 1.28 23.48 -15.54
C VAL A 643 0.78 24.90 -15.84
N GLY A 644 0.52 25.17 -17.11
CA GLY A 644 0.04 26.45 -17.63
C GLY A 644 1.14 27.34 -18.22
N PRO A 645 0.79 28.50 -18.81
CA PRO A 645 1.70 29.33 -19.57
C PRO A 645 2.98 29.69 -18.83
N GLY A 646 4.13 29.35 -19.44
CA GLY A 646 5.46 29.66 -18.91
C GLY A 646 5.93 28.75 -17.76
N LYS A 647 5.21 27.65 -17.48
CA LYS A 647 5.62 26.63 -16.49
C LYS A 647 6.42 25.50 -17.14
N PRO A 648 7.18 24.73 -16.35
CA PRO A 648 8.05 23.69 -16.88
C PRO A 648 7.34 22.64 -17.73
N LEU A 649 6.09 22.26 -17.47
CA LEU A 649 5.41 21.18 -18.20
C LEU A 649 4.32 21.67 -19.16
N ASP A 650 4.29 22.97 -19.46
CA ASP A 650 3.28 23.57 -20.34
C ASP A 650 3.27 22.94 -21.74
N GLY A 651 2.08 22.52 -22.19
CA GLY A 651 1.87 21.82 -23.47
C GLY A 651 2.54 20.44 -23.60
N ARG A 652 3.22 19.95 -22.55
CA ARG A 652 4.10 18.76 -22.61
C ARG A 652 3.64 17.59 -21.76
N ILE A 653 2.53 17.74 -21.04
CA ILE A 653 2.00 16.71 -20.12
C ILE A 653 0.48 16.71 -20.09
N GLY A 654 -0.10 15.56 -19.74
CA GLY A 654 -1.52 15.43 -19.42
C GLY A 654 -1.80 15.62 -17.92
N VAL A 655 -3.08 15.73 -17.56
CA VAL A 655 -3.55 15.71 -16.16
C VAL A 655 -4.72 14.74 -16.03
N MET A 656 -4.65 13.85 -15.03
CA MET A 656 -5.73 12.94 -14.66
C MET A 656 -6.49 13.50 -13.45
N LEU A 657 -7.82 13.55 -13.55
CA LEU A 657 -8.73 13.87 -12.44
C LEU A 657 -9.13 12.60 -11.70
N GLY A 658 -8.95 12.61 -10.37
CA GLY A 658 -9.42 11.54 -9.50
C GLY A 658 -10.95 11.53 -9.34
N HIS A 659 -11.44 10.58 -8.55
CA HIS A 659 -12.86 10.47 -8.18
C HIS A 659 -13.10 11.04 -6.77
N LEU A 660 -12.90 12.35 -6.64
CA LEU A 660 -12.84 13.04 -5.35
C LEU A 660 -14.04 13.97 -5.16
N GLU A 661 -14.66 13.96 -3.99
CA GLU A 661 -15.65 14.97 -3.60
C GLU A 661 -14.93 16.10 -2.86
N VAL A 662 -15.02 17.32 -3.37
CA VAL A 662 -14.18 18.44 -2.91
C VAL A 662 -15.08 19.56 -2.35
N PRO A 663 -15.14 19.73 -1.01
CA PRO A 663 -15.93 20.81 -0.42
C PRO A 663 -15.51 22.18 -0.94
N GLY A 664 -16.47 22.98 -1.39
CA GLY A 664 -16.21 24.30 -2.00
C GLY A 664 -15.85 24.27 -3.49
N LEU A 665 -15.80 23.09 -4.12
CA LEU A 665 -15.60 22.94 -5.57
C LEU A 665 -16.70 22.08 -6.20
N THR A 666 -16.88 20.85 -5.72
CA THR A 666 -17.85 19.90 -6.28
C THR A 666 -19.03 19.74 -5.33
N GLY A 667 -20.25 19.74 -5.88
CA GLY A 667 -21.50 19.68 -5.11
C GLY A 667 -21.83 18.27 -4.61
N GLY A 668 -20.84 17.54 -4.08
CA GLY A 668 -20.96 16.12 -3.71
C GLY A 668 -20.86 15.17 -4.90
N ASN A 669 -20.40 15.64 -6.06
CA ASN A 669 -20.03 14.78 -7.19
C ASN A 669 -18.51 14.53 -7.21
N PRO A 670 -18.06 13.38 -7.74
CA PRO A 670 -16.65 13.15 -7.99
C PRO A 670 -16.11 14.13 -9.04
N THR A 671 -14.90 14.64 -8.83
CA THR A 671 -14.22 15.61 -9.70
C THR A 671 -14.16 15.20 -11.17
N SER A 672 -13.95 13.91 -11.47
CA SER A 672 -13.88 13.39 -12.85
C SER A 672 -15.19 13.53 -13.65
N VAL A 673 -16.33 13.75 -13.00
CA VAL A 673 -17.64 13.91 -13.64
C VAL A 673 -18.31 15.25 -13.33
N ASP A 674 -17.59 16.18 -12.70
CA ASP A 674 -18.10 17.50 -12.31
C ASP A 674 -17.40 18.62 -13.10
N PRO A 675 -18.13 19.47 -13.85
CA PRO A 675 -17.53 20.50 -14.69
C PRO A 675 -16.77 21.59 -13.91
N ALA A 676 -17.02 21.75 -12.61
CA ALA A 676 -16.29 22.71 -11.79
C ALA A 676 -14.80 22.38 -11.69
N ALA A 677 -14.45 21.10 -11.60
CA ALA A 677 -13.06 20.66 -11.52
C ALA A 677 -12.29 20.93 -12.83
N TYR A 678 -12.95 20.72 -13.97
CA TYR A 678 -12.38 21.04 -15.28
C TYR A 678 -12.20 22.55 -15.47
N ARG A 679 -13.20 23.37 -15.10
CA ARG A 679 -13.07 24.83 -15.13
C ARG A 679 -11.94 25.33 -14.26
N LEU A 680 -11.77 24.79 -13.04
CA LEU A 680 -10.65 25.12 -12.18
C LEU A 680 -9.32 24.95 -12.93
N LEU A 681 -9.11 23.79 -13.54
CA LEU A 681 -7.87 23.49 -14.27
C LEU A 681 -7.70 24.35 -15.53
N ARG A 682 -8.76 24.57 -16.32
CA ARG A 682 -8.73 25.35 -17.56
C ARG A 682 -8.62 26.86 -17.34
N GLU A 683 -9.29 27.40 -16.34
CA GLU A 683 -9.42 28.85 -16.13
C GLU A 683 -8.37 29.37 -15.14
N GLN A 684 -8.25 28.76 -13.97
CA GLN A 684 -7.34 29.21 -12.91
C GLN A 684 -5.90 28.81 -13.18
N TYR A 685 -5.67 27.55 -13.56
CA TYR A 685 -4.34 27.04 -13.88
C TYR A 685 -3.95 27.23 -15.35
N ARG A 686 -4.91 27.66 -16.19
CA ARG A 686 -4.70 27.89 -17.63
C ARG A 686 -4.09 26.68 -18.34
N PHE A 687 -4.41 25.48 -17.88
CA PHE A 687 -3.88 24.27 -18.47
C PHE A 687 -4.62 23.96 -19.76
N ASP A 688 -3.89 23.86 -20.87
CA ASP A 688 -4.47 23.58 -22.19
C ASP A 688 -4.04 22.22 -22.77
N GLY A 689 -3.37 21.37 -21.98
CA GLY A 689 -3.04 19.99 -22.36
C GLY A 689 -4.23 19.02 -22.20
N VAL A 690 -3.97 17.72 -22.41
CA VAL A 690 -4.99 16.68 -22.27
C VAL A 690 -5.42 16.52 -20.80
N VAL A 691 -6.72 16.56 -20.57
CA VAL A 691 -7.34 16.24 -19.28
C VAL A 691 -8.09 14.92 -19.41
N MET A 692 -7.79 13.97 -18.54
CA MET A 692 -8.42 12.65 -18.54
C MET A 692 -9.02 12.28 -17.19
N THR A 693 -9.93 11.31 -17.19
CA THR A 693 -10.46 10.73 -15.95
C THR A 693 -9.54 9.65 -15.41
N ASP A 694 -9.62 9.41 -14.11
CA ASP A 694 -9.32 8.11 -13.50
C ASP A 694 -10.34 7.03 -13.96
N ASP A 695 -10.18 5.79 -13.54
CA ASP A 695 -10.97 4.65 -14.05
C ASP A 695 -12.47 4.69 -13.70
N LEU A 696 -13.29 5.01 -14.71
CA LEU A 696 -14.74 5.04 -14.62
C LEU A 696 -15.40 3.65 -14.52
N GLY A 697 -14.65 2.58 -14.83
CA GLY A 697 -15.18 1.23 -15.04
C GLY A 697 -15.10 0.30 -13.84
N ALA A 698 -14.09 0.43 -12.98
CA ALA A 698 -13.90 -0.49 -11.84
C ALA A 698 -13.86 0.21 -10.46
N MET A 699 -13.81 1.54 -10.40
CA MET A 699 -13.70 2.26 -9.13
C MET A 699 -15.08 2.58 -8.51
N LYS A 700 -15.28 2.11 -7.27
CA LYS A 700 -16.56 2.23 -6.56
C LYS A 700 -17.04 3.67 -6.32
N ALA A 701 -16.14 4.64 -6.21
CA ALA A 701 -16.51 6.06 -6.16
C ALA A 701 -17.37 6.51 -7.36
N ILE A 702 -17.29 5.80 -8.50
CA ILE A 702 -18.12 6.01 -9.68
C ILE A 702 -19.17 4.91 -9.81
N THR A 703 -18.78 3.63 -9.78
CA THR A 703 -19.66 2.51 -10.16
C THR A 703 -20.83 2.31 -9.20
N ASP A 704 -20.72 2.77 -7.95
CA ASP A 704 -21.83 2.72 -6.99
C ASP A 704 -22.91 3.77 -7.31
N ARG A 705 -22.61 4.74 -8.18
CA ARG A 705 -23.48 5.89 -8.49
C ARG A 705 -23.95 5.93 -9.94
N PHE A 706 -23.10 5.53 -10.88
CA PHE A 706 -23.33 5.67 -12.31
C PHE A 706 -22.94 4.40 -13.05
N GLY A 707 -23.75 3.99 -14.02
CA GLY A 707 -23.33 2.98 -15.00
C GLY A 707 -22.28 3.56 -15.96
N LEU A 708 -21.42 2.72 -16.53
CA LEU A 708 -20.27 3.17 -17.33
C LEU A 708 -20.65 4.10 -18.49
N ALA A 709 -21.72 3.79 -19.26
CA ALA A 709 -22.17 4.65 -20.35
C ALA A 709 -22.57 6.07 -19.89
N GLU A 710 -23.22 6.14 -18.73
CA GLU A 710 -23.60 7.39 -18.10
C GLU A 710 -22.38 8.14 -17.58
N ALA A 711 -21.48 7.45 -16.86
CA ALA A 711 -20.24 8.01 -16.33
C ALA A 711 -19.36 8.60 -17.45
N THR A 712 -19.17 7.85 -18.55
CA THR A 712 -18.44 8.31 -19.73
C THR A 712 -19.07 9.57 -20.32
N THR A 713 -20.38 9.58 -20.54
CA THR A 713 -21.05 10.74 -21.12
C THR A 713 -21.00 11.96 -20.19
N ARG A 714 -21.12 11.75 -18.87
CA ARG A 714 -20.97 12.81 -17.85
C ARG A 714 -19.56 13.39 -17.86
N ALA A 715 -18.52 12.56 -17.88
CA ALA A 715 -17.13 13.00 -17.92
C ALA A 715 -16.82 13.84 -19.18
N LEU A 716 -17.21 13.34 -20.36
CA LEU A 716 -17.00 14.05 -21.63
C LEU A 716 -17.77 15.37 -21.71
N SER A 717 -18.95 15.43 -21.09
CA SER A 717 -19.77 16.65 -20.95
C SER A 717 -19.17 17.63 -19.94
N ALA A 718 -18.56 17.12 -18.86
CA ALA A 718 -17.95 17.93 -17.81
C ALA A 718 -16.67 18.64 -18.28
N GLY A 719 -15.93 18.04 -19.20
CA GLY A 719 -14.74 18.63 -19.81
C GLY A 719 -13.56 17.69 -20.03
N ALA A 720 -13.73 16.37 -19.83
CA ALA A 720 -12.68 15.40 -20.10
C ALA A 720 -12.35 15.35 -21.58
N ASP A 721 -11.08 15.44 -21.93
CA ASP A 721 -10.62 15.13 -23.29
C ASP A 721 -10.58 13.62 -23.52
N ILE A 722 -10.24 12.84 -22.48
CA ILE A 722 -10.24 11.38 -22.51
C ILE A 722 -11.05 10.82 -21.33
N ALA A 723 -12.03 9.98 -21.61
CA ALA A 723 -12.66 9.11 -20.62
C ALA A 723 -11.93 7.76 -20.59
N LEU A 724 -11.35 7.41 -19.43
CA LEU A 724 -10.63 6.16 -19.20
C LEU A 724 -11.50 5.15 -18.46
N PHE A 725 -11.43 3.89 -18.88
CA PHE A 725 -11.93 2.76 -18.10
C PHE A 725 -11.05 1.53 -18.32
N SER A 726 -10.70 0.81 -17.25
CA SER A 726 -9.72 -0.29 -17.30
C SER A 726 -10.32 -1.66 -17.60
N ASN A 727 -11.64 -1.81 -17.51
CA ASN A 727 -12.32 -3.06 -17.79
C ASN A 727 -12.50 -3.27 -19.30
N VAL A 728 -12.36 -4.52 -19.75
CA VAL A 728 -12.73 -4.92 -21.11
C VAL A 728 -14.26 -4.85 -21.22
N THR A 729 -14.75 -3.97 -22.08
CA THR A 729 -16.19 -3.71 -22.21
C THR A 729 -16.56 -3.43 -23.67
N PRO A 730 -17.79 -3.73 -24.11
CA PRO A 730 -18.26 -3.33 -25.42
C PRO A 730 -18.24 -1.81 -25.60
N VAL A 731 -17.41 -1.31 -26.51
CA VAL A 731 -17.24 0.14 -26.77
C VAL A 731 -18.43 0.74 -27.50
N GLY A 732 -19.11 -0.03 -28.37
CA GLY A 732 -20.23 0.43 -29.18
C GLY A 732 -21.32 1.17 -28.39
N PRO A 733 -21.91 0.56 -27.34
CA PRO A 733 -22.91 1.22 -26.49
C PRO A 733 -22.43 2.52 -25.81
N LEU A 734 -21.14 2.64 -25.50
CA LEU A 734 -20.57 3.85 -24.90
C LEU A 734 -20.53 4.99 -25.92
N LEU A 735 -20.12 4.67 -27.16
CA LEU A 735 -20.15 5.63 -28.27
C LEU A 735 -21.58 6.05 -28.62
N ASP A 736 -22.53 5.11 -28.62
CA ASP A 736 -23.94 5.42 -28.89
C ASP A 736 -24.50 6.40 -27.83
N ALA A 737 -24.15 6.20 -26.57
CA ALA A 737 -24.53 7.11 -25.47
C ALA A 737 -23.88 8.50 -25.61
N ALA A 738 -22.61 8.55 -26.02
CA ALA A 738 -21.89 9.79 -26.24
C ALA A 738 -22.41 10.56 -27.47
N GLU A 739 -22.73 9.87 -28.57
CA GLU A 739 -23.36 10.46 -29.76
C GLU A 739 -24.74 11.02 -29.43
N LYS A 740 -25.53 10.29 -28.64
CA LYS A 740 -26.80 10.81 -28.11
C LYS A 740 -26.57 12.06 -27.25
N GLY A 741 -25.54 12.06 -26.40
CA GLY A 741 -25.16 13.23 -25.61
C GLY A 741 -24.78 14.45 -26.45
N LEU A 742 -24.09 14.24 -27.57
CA LEU A 742 -23.77 15.28 -28.54
C LEU A 742 -25.03 15.80 -29.25
N ALA A 743 -25.90 14.90 -29.72
CA ALA A 743 -27.14 15.25 -30.40
C ALA A 743 -28.12 16.03 -29.52
N GLU A 744 -28.12 15.76 -28.21
CA GLU A 744 -28.93 16.45 -27.20
C GLU A 744 -28.27 17.75 -26.68
N GLY A 745 -27.07 18.09 -27.16
CA GLY A 745 -26.32 19.28 -26.73
C GLY A 745 -25.72 19.19 -25.32
N ARG A 746 -25.69 17.99 -24.71
CA ARG A 746 -24.99 17.75 -23.43
C ARG A 746 -23.47 17.79 -23.61
N ILE A 747 -22.99 17.37 -24.77
CA ILE A 747 -21.62 17.61 -25.26
C ILE A 747 -21.78 18.60 -26.41
N THR A 748 -21.06 19.72 -26.41
CA THR A 748 -21.13 20.65 -27.55
C THR A 748 -20.17 20.22 -28.67
N PRO A 749 -20.50 20.47 -29.95
CA PRO A 749 -19.59 20.20 -31.06
C PRO A 749 -18.23 20.88 -30.89
N GLU A 750 -18.20 22.12 -30.42
CA GLU A 750 -16.98 22.90 -30.23
C GLU A 750 -16.09 22.29 -29.14
N ALA A 751 -16.69 21.88 -28.02
CA ALA A 751 -15.96 21.21 -26.94
C ALA A 751 -15.42 19.85 -27.39
N ASN A 752 -16.20 19.11 -28.20
CA ASN A 752 -15.77 17.84 -28.76
C ASN A 752 -14.58 17.98 -29.71
N ASP A 753 -14.63 18.96 -30.60
CA ASP A 753 -13.57 19.21 -31.58
C ASP A 753 -12.29 19.72 -30.90
N ALA A 754 -12.41 20.63 -29.92
CA ALA A 754 -11.29 21.10 -29.12
C ALA A 754 -10.62 19.97 -28.32
N ALA A 755 -11.41 19.11 -27.68
CA ALA A 755 -10.90 17.94 -26.97
C ALA A 755 -10.19 16.96 -27.91
N THR A 756 -10.79 16.69 -29.08
CA THR A 756 -10.18 15.83 -30.10
C THR A 756 -8.85 16.41 -30.58
N ALA A 757 -8.76 17.72 -30.80
CA ALA A 757 -7.53 18.39 -31.20
C ALA A 757 -6.40 18.21 -30.16
N ARG A 758 -6.69 18.34 -28.86
CA ARG A 758 -5.72 18.07 -27.77
C ARG A 758 -5.23 16.63 -27.79
N VAL A 759 -6.13 15.67 -28.03
CA VAL A 759 -5.76 14.25 -28.10
C VAL A 759 -4.87 13.97 -29.33
N LEU A 760 -5.15 14.59 -30.48
CA LEU A 760 -4.31 14.42 -31.67
C LEU A 760 -2.94 15.09 -31.51
N GLU A 761 -2.89 16.26 -30.89
CA GLU A 761 -1.63 16.98 -30.60
C GLU A 761 -0.74 16.21 -29.62
N SER A 762 -1.30 15.65 -28.55
CA SER A 762 -0.55 14.82 -27.59
C SER A 762 0.01 13.52 -28.19
N LYS A 763 -0.54 13.07 -29.31
CA LYS A 763 -0.01 11.97 -30.14
C LYS A 763 1.05 12.42 -31.15
N GLY A 764 1.36 13.71 -31.22
CA GLY A 764 2.31 14.29 -32.17
C GLY A 764 1.81 14.34 -33.62
N LEU A 765 0.49 14.30 -33.83
CA LEU A 765 -0.11 14.25 -35.17
C LEU A 765 -0.36 15.64 -35.77
N CYS A 766 -0.52 16.64 -34.91
CA CYS A 766 -0.76 18.03 -35.27
C CYS A 766 -0.25 18.96 -34.16
N SER A 767 -0.29 20.26 -34.42
CA SER A 767 0.02 21.34 -33.48
C SER A 767 -1.10 22.36 -33.54
N ARG A 768 -1.57 22.79 -32.36
CA ARG A 768 -2.47 23.93 -32.20
C ARG A 768 -1.69 25.24 -32.15
N SER A 769 -2.36 26.35 -32.48
CA SER A 769 -1.77 27.70 -32.56
C SER A 769 -1.74 28.44 -31.22
#